data_AF-A0A976EB25-F1
#
_entry.id   AF-A0A976EB25-F1
#
_cell.length_a   1.000
_cell.length_b   1.000
_cell.length_c   1.000
_cell.angle_alpha   90.00
_cell.angle_beta   90.00
_cell.angle_gamma   90.00
#
_symmetry.space_group_name_H-M   'P 1'
#
loop_
_entity.id
_entity.type
_entity.pdbx_description
1 polymer ?
#
loop_
_entity_poly.entity_id
_entity_poly.type
_entity_poly.pdbx_seq_one_letter_code
_entity_poly.pdbx_strand_id
1 'polypeptide(L)'
;MTMKKNALFLFSLFLTVIHPLWGQGGRWLRYPSISPDGKTIVFTYKGDLWKVATAGGAATPLTLHEAHDFMPVWSKDSKTIAFASDRFGNFDVYTIAAEGGEAKRLTFHSANEFPYEFSVDNQSVVFGSSRQDVAANRQFPTGYMPELYSVSTTGGRVKQLFSTPAEDVKYNRDGSKMVYHDRKGQENAWRKHHTSSVARDIWLFDTKTQKHTKLTTFAGEDRNPIFAENDKSLFYLSETSGSFNVHQLSVDNPAQSQAVTNFKKHPVRFLSMANDGTLCFGFDGEIYTQKANGQPQKVNIIISTDARANNERVVPVSGGVRDMAVSPNGKEVAYIFRGEVFVSSVEGGLTKRITNTPEQERSVGFSPDGKALIYSSERGNSWKIYETRINRQEEPYFYASTVLKETALIANQKENYQPSYSPDGKEVAFLEDRATLKILNLATKQTRTILTDQELFSWGDNDQYFQWSPDGKWFLFDYNIPNVREGEIGLISTDGKGKVQNITQSGFDDGRAKWVQGGKAMLWFSNREGLKSLSQSGNSQQDAYALFFTQAAFDQFKLTKEEAVLAKELDEKNAKTTTTAGDTTKKKEAKKDTAVVIEMDGLELRKARLTIHSSNLSDALISKDGDAIYYLTRFEKGYNLWTTNLRTKETKQLVALNANGGGSMVWDKDQKSIFLNADGKISKIDPTSGKQESISTNGDMNLDVAAERAFMFEHVWRRTKKTFYTATFHGIDWDSYKPDYQAYLPHIGNNYEFSEMMSELLGELNVSHSGASYFGGGSGGDATAALGVFYDVNFAGPGVRVEEVIKDGPLDKANLNLKTGTIIEAIDGETLRSDRDLAQYLNRKAGKNVLLALLDGTTRREVVVKPISTGEESQLLYKRWVRRNQDEVEKLSGGALGYIHIPGMADGPFRVTYEEVMGKYATKKGIVVDTRNNGGGDLVSDLATFFSGKTYMYNATDKRVIYSEPSYRWTKPSISIANEANYSDGHCYAHMTQAVSLNKLVGQPVPGTCTFAGWESLQDPSLRWGVPPVGVKTMAGTYLENAQTEPNIKVWNDYEAVIKGKDQQLEKAVAELMKEVAP
;
A
#
# COMPACT_ATOMS: atom_id res chain seq x y z
N MET A 1 71.00 -43.35 -52.38
CA MET A 1 71.85 -43.08 -51.20
C MET A 1 70.93 -42.88 -50.00
N THR A 2 70.60 -43.96 -49.30
CA THR A 2 71.10 -44.34 -47.95
C THR A 2 70.55 -43.42 -46.84
N MET A 3 69.42 -43.76 -46.21
CA MET A 3 69.20 -44.71 -45.08
C MET A 3 69.83 -44.30 -43.75
N LYS A 4 68.99 -44.04 -42.73
CA LYS A 4 68.76 -44.86 -41.50
C LYS A 4 67.81 -44.09 -40.57
N LYS A 5 66.52 -44.46 -40.46
CA LYS A 5 65.92 -45.44 -39.53
C LYS A 5 66.38 -45.25 -38.07
N ASN A 6 65.45 -44.85 -37.20
CA ASN A 6 65.07 -45.58 -35.99
C ASN A 6 63.62 -45.27 -35.62
N ALA A 7 62.87 -46.33 -35.36
CA ALA A 7 61.43 -46.35 -35.06
C ALA A 7 61.19 -46.13 -33.57
N LEU A 8 60.02 -45.59 -33.19
CA LEU A 8 59.29 -46.03 -31.99
C LEU A 8 57.82 -45.55 -32.01
N PHE A 9 56.92 -46.55 -32.01
CA PHE A 9 55.61 -46.68 -31.35
C PHE A 9 54.58 -45.53 -31.31
N LEU A 10 53.38 -45.86 -31.83
CA LEU A 10 52.09 -45.26 -31.48
C LEU A 10 51.80 -45.38 -29.97
N PHE A 11 51.37 -44.28 -29.36
CA PHE A 11 50.35 -44.32 -28.31
C PHE A 11 49.43 -43.11 -28.46
N SER A 12 48.17 -43.39 -28.77
CA SER A 12 47.08 -42.42 -28.93
C SER A 12 46.71 -41.84 -27.57
N LEU A 13 46.98 -40.56 -27.33
CA LEU A 13 46.53 -39.86 -26.12
C LEU A 13 45.14 -39.26 -26.39
N PHE A 14 44.11 -39.80 -25.73
CA PHE A 14 42.82 -39.13 -25.55
C PHE A 14 43.06 -37.83 -24.78
N LEU A 15 42.98 -36.68 -25.46
CA LEU A 15 42.82 -35.39 -24.79
C LEU A 15 41.36 -35.24 -24.39
N THR A 16 41.05 -35.59 -23.14
CA THR A 16 39.85 -35.09 -22.46
C THR A 16 39.96 -33.56 -22.35
N VAL A 17 39.15 -32.85 -23.12
CA VAL A 17 38.88 -31.42 -22.93
C VAL A 17 38.13 -31.29 -21.61
N ILE A 18 38.85 -31.00 -20.53
CA ILE A 18 38.25 -30.54 -19.28
C ILE A 18 37.78 -29.12 -19.57
N HIS A 19 36.47 -28.92 -19.80
CA HIS A 19 35.87 -27.60 -19.67
C HIS A 19 35.94 -27.21 -18.19
N PRO A 20 36.72 -26.20 -17.78
CA PRO A 20 36.55 -25.67 -16.44
C PRO A 20 35.12 -25.10 -16.36
N LEU A 21 34.31 -25.67 -15.47
CA LEU A 21 33.08 -25.04 -15.01
C LEU A 21 33.47 -23.72 -14.34
N TRP A 22 33.54 -22.64 -15.10
CA TRP A 22 33.69 -21.30 -14.53
C TRP A 22 32.40 -21.01 -13.76
N GLY A 23 32.51 -20.86 -12.44
CA GLY A 23 31.40 -20.39 -11.61
C GLY A 23 30.85 -19.07 -12.19
N GLN A 24 29.53 -18.95 -12.28
CA GLN A 24 28.92 -17.70 -12.74
C GLN A 24 29.20 -16.59 -11.72
N GLY A 25 29.60 -15.40 -12.20
CA GLY A 25 29.67 -14.22 -11.35
C GLY A 25 28.27 -13.85 -10.85
N GLY A 26 28.15 -13.52 -9.56
CA GLY A 26 26.88 -13.04 -9.01
C GLY A 26 26.55 -11.62 -9.50
N ARG A 27 25.29 -11.35 -9.84
CA ARG A 27 24.76 -9.98 -10.02
C ARG A 27 23.84 -9.64 -8.85
N TRP A 28 23.32 -8.41 -8.83
CA TRP A 28 22.54 -7.85 -7.72
C TRP A 28 23.27 -7.95 -6.37
N LEU A 29 24.59 -7.71 -6.38
CA LEU A 29 25.40 -7.60 -5.17
C LEU A 29 25.11 -6.24 -4.53
N ARG A 30 24.51 -6.23 -3.32
CA ARG A 30 24.04 -5.01 -2.66
C ARG A 30 24.87 -4.68 -1.43
N TYR A 31 24.82 -3.42 -1.02
CA TYR A 31 25.47 -2.92 0.20
C TYR A 31 26.96 -3.30 0.38
N PRO A 32 27.82 -3.18 -0.65
CA PRO A 32 29.25 -3.43 -0.48
C PRO A 32 29.90 -2.48 0.52
N SER A 33 30.73 -3.05 1.39
CA SER A 33 31.43 -2.36 2.46
C SER A 33 32.85 -2.88 2.53
N ILE A 34 33.84 -2.03 2.20
CA ILE A 34 35.26 -2.38 2.28
C ILE A 34 35.80 -2.24 3.70
N SER A 35 36.66 -3.17 4.12
CA SER A 35 37.31 -3.14 5.42
C SER A 35 38.23 -1.92 5.55
N PRO A 36 38.37 -1.33 6.75
CA PRO A 36 39.29 -0.22 6.97
C PRO A 36 40.74 -0.52 6.60
N ASP A 37 41.19 -1.79 6.70
CA ASP A 37 42.53 -2.20 6.25
C ASP A 37 42.65 -2.43 4.72
N GLY A 38 41.56 -2.27 3.96
CA GLY A 38 41.51 -2.32 2.50
C GLY A 38 41.57 -3.73 1.90
N LYS A 39 41.56 -4.80 2.71
CA LYS A 39 41.81 -6.17 2.23
C LYS A 39 40.57 -6.97 1.87
N THR A 40 39.43 -6.67 2.49
CA THR A 40 38.21 -7.48 2.40
C THR A 40 37.00 -6.61 2.10
N ILE A 41 36.10 -7.08 1.25
CA ILE A 41 34.79 -6.47 1.00
C ILE A 41 33.72 -7.42 1.54
N VAL A 42 32.74 -6.88 2.27
CA VAL A 42 31.53 -7.59 2.67
C VAL A 42 30.33 -6.98 1.94
N PHE A 43 29.41 -7.81 1.48
CA PHE A 43 28.23 -7.40 0.72
C PHE A 43 27.05 -8.33 1.00
N THR A 44 25.85 -7.90 0.64
CA THR A 44 24.62 -8.70 0.73
C THR A 44 24.34 -9.39 -0.60
N TYR A 45 24.02 -10.69 -0.54
CA TYR A 45 23.57 -11.47 -1.69
C TYR A 45 22.60 -12.57 -1.24
N LYS A 46 21.39 -12.58 -1.82
CA LYS A 46 20.30 -13.50 -1.50
C LYS A 46 19.89 -13.50 -0.03
N GLY A 47 19.95 -12.32 0.58
CA GLY A 47 19.61 -12.08 1.98
C GLY A 47 20.62 -12.55 3.02
N ASP A 48 21.82 -12.95 2.60
CA ASP A 48 22.93 -13.27 3.49
C ASP A 48 24.12 -12.33 3.25
N LEU A 49 25.01 -12.22 4.23
CA LEU A 49 26.28 -11.50 4.10
C LEU A 49 27.34 -12.41 3.50
N TRP A 50 28.16 -11.86 2.61
CA TRP A 50 29.26 -12.54 1.93
C TRP A 50 30.51 -11.72 2.02
N LYS A 51 31.67 -12.38 2.12
CA LYS A 51 32.98 -11.71 2.08
C LYS A 51 33.82 -12.18 0.90
N VAL A 52 34.63 -11.27 0.37
CA VAL A 52 35.60 -11.52 -0.71
C VAL A 52 36.82 -10.63 -0.51
N ALA A 53 38.00 -11.06 -1.00
CA ALA A 53 39.17 -10.19 -1.03
C ALA A 53 38.92 -8.98 -1.95
N THR A 54 39.49 -7.82 -1.63
CA THR A 54 39.37 -6.59 -2.45
C THR A 54 39.88 -6.79 -3.88
N ALA A 55 40.83 -7.69 -4.09
CA ALA A 55 41.34 -8.07 -5.41
C ALA A 55 40.37 -8.95 -6.23
N GLY A 56 39.26 -9.41 -5.63
CA GLY A 56 38.34 -10.39 -6.20
C GLY A 56 38.73 -11.83 -5.88
N GLY A 57 38.03 -12.78 -6.51
CA GLY A 57 38.17 -14.22 -6.30
C GLY A 57 36.87 -14.85 -5.81
N ALA A 58 36.99 -16.01 -5.13
CA ALA A 58 35.87 -16.71 -4.55
C ALA A 58 35.32 -15.95 -3.32
N ALA A 59 34.02 -15.66 -3.32
CA ALA A 59 33.33 -15.16 -2.14
C ALA A 59 32.88 -16.32 -1.24
N THR A 60 32.90 -16.08 0.07
CA THR A 60 32.43 -17.03 1.08
C THR A 60 31.27 -16.43 1.87
N PRO A 61 30.19 -17.19 2.13
CA PRO A 61 29.10 -16.72 2.97
C PRO A 61 29.60 -16.51 4.41
N LEU A 62 29.19 -15.40 5.00
CA LEU A 62 29.47 -15.01 6.38
C LEU A 62 28.26 -15.31 7.28
N THR A 63 27.04 -15.19 6.74
CA THR A 63 25.80 -15.64 7.39
C THR A 63 25.08 -16.65 6.49
N LEU A 64 24.24 -17.48 7.12
CA LEU A 64 23.38 -18.48 6.48
C LEU A 64 22.10 -18.63 7.32
N HIS A 65 21.24 -17.61 7.36
CA HIS A 65 20.04 -17.57 8.24
C HIS A 65 18.77 -17.22 7.47
N GLU A 66 17.60 -17.80 7.75
CA GLU A 66 16.34 -17.57 6.97
C GLU A 66 15.85 -16.13 6.94
N ALA A 67 16.46 -15.32 7.79
CA ALA A 67 16.28 -13.89 7.91
C ALA A 67 16.98 -13.17 6.75
N HIS A 68 16.63 -11.91 6.56
CA HIS A 68 17.33 -10.99 5.70
C HIS A 68 18.44 -10.27 6.48
N ASP A 69 19.69 -10.66 6.24
CA ASP A 69 20.90 -10.05 6.82
C ASP A 69 21.52 -9.07 5.81
N PHE A 70 21.53 -7.77 6.13
CA PHE A 70 21.98 -6.73 5.18
C PHE A 70 22.61 -5.49 5.84
N MET A 71 23.09 -4.55 5.01
CA MET A 71 23.80 -3.32 5.41
C MET A 71 25.01 -3.58 6.34
N PRO A 72 26.06 -4.30 5.86
CA PRO A 72 27.25 -4.57 6.65
C PRO A 72 28.09 -3.31 6.90
N VAL A 73 28.53 -3.13 8.14
CA VAL A 73 29.38 -2.03 8.61
C VAL A 73 30.58 -2.60 9.35
N TRP A 74 31.79 -2.18 8.99
CA TRP A 74 33.02 -2.65 9.63
C TRP A 74 33.37 -1.88 10.91
N SER A 75 33.89 -2.60 11.90
CA SER A 75 34.65 -1.99 13.00
C SER A 75 35.95 -1.37 12.48
N LYS A 76 36.44 -0.31 13.13
CA LYS A 76 37.63 0.45 12.71
C LYS A 76 38.91 -0.40 12.71
N ASP A 77 38.93 -1.52 13.44
CA ASP A 77 40.03 -2.49 13.48
C ASP A 77 39.89 -3.65 12.47
N SER A 78 38.86 -3.63 11.62
CA SER A 78 38.55 -4.66 10.61
C SER A 78 38.26 -6.07 11.16
N LYS A 79 37.89 -6.21 12.44
CA LYS A 79 37.66 -7.53 13.07
C LYS A 79 36.19 -7.91 13.25
N THR A 80 35.28 -6.95 13.27
CA THR A 80 33.86 -7.16 13.55
C THR A 80 33.02 -6.46 12.50
N ILE A 81 31.87 -7.05 12.17
CA ILE A 81 30.89 -6.50 11.25
C ILE A 81 29.58 -6.33 12.02
N ALA A 82 28.99 -5.14 11.97
CA ALA A 82 27.61 -4.89 12.38
C ALA A 82 26.70 -4.97 11.15
N PHE A 83 25.47 -5.48 11.32
CA PHE A 83 24.50 -5.61 10.24
C PHE A 83 23.06 -5.59 10.77
N ALA A 84 22.10 -5.32 9.90
CA ALA A 84 20.67 -5.39 10.21
C ALA A 84 20.13 -6.79 9.88
N SER A 85 19.26 -7.33 10.75
CA SER A 85 18.70 -8.67 10.58
C SER A 85 17.27 -8.76 11.13
N ASP A 86 16.35 -9.40 10.38
CA ASP A 86 14.94 -9.55 10.74
C ASP A 86 14.59 -10.88 11.44
N ARG A 87 15.58 -11.54 12.06
CA ARG A 87 15.42 -12.84 12.77
C ARG A 87 14.26 -12.87 13.79
N PHE A 88 13.87 -11.71 14.30
CA PHE A 88 12.76 -11.55 15.25
C PHE A 88 11.62 -10.69 14.67
N GLY A 89 11.44 -10.68 13.35
CA GLY A 89 10.31 -10.05 12.64
C GLY A 89 10.43 -8.55 12.36
N ASN A 90 11.40 -7.87 12.96
CA ASN A 90 11.83 -6.50 12.66
C ASN A 90 13.35 -6.50 12.53
N PHE A 91 13.91 -5.51 11.83
CA PHE A 91 15.37 -5.37 11.75
C PHE A 91 15.95 -4.91 13.08
N ASP A 92 16.82 -5.74 13.68
CA ASP A 92 17.66 -5.36 14.81
C ASP A 92 19.13 -5.28 14.38
N VAL A 93 19.94 -4.62 15.21
CA VAL A 93 21.40 -4.56 15.03
C VAL A 93 22.04 -5.83 15.58
N TYR A 94 22.81 -6.51 14.74
CA TYR A 94 23.64 -7.66 15.09
C TYR A 94 25.12 -7.37 14.86
N THR A 95 25.99 -8.11 15.53
CA THR A 95 27.42 -8.18 15.21
C THR A 95 27.88 -9.61 14.94
N ILE A 96 28.89 -9.75 14.09
CA ILE A 96 29.56 -11.02 13.80
C ILE A 96 31.06 -10.76 13.61
N ALA A 97 31.91 -11.72 13.96
CA ALA A 97 33.34 -11.61 13.66
C ALA A 97 33.57 -11.62 12.13
N ALA A 98 34.59 -10.92 11.65
CA ALA A 98 34.96 -10.87 10.23
C ALA A 98 35.31 -12.25 9.64
N GLU A 99 35.71 -13.18 10.51
CA GLU A 99 35.97 -14.57 10.15
C GLU A 99 34.72 -15.47 10.12
N GLY A 100 33.56 -14.93 10.53
CA GLY A 100 32.30 -15.67 10.68
C GLY A 100 32.11 -16.20 12.10
N GLY A 101 31.09 -17.05 12.27
CA GLY A 101 30.69 -17.62 13.55
C GLY A 101 29.26 -17.22 13.95
N GLU A 102 28.96 -17.32 15.24
CA GLU A 102 27.63 -16.97 15.76
C GLU A 102 27.45 -15.44 15.78
N ALA A 103 26.36 -14.96 15.17
CA ALA A 103 26.01 -13.55 15.23
C ALA A 103 25.33 -13.21 16.56
N LYS A 104 25.73 -12.09 17.16
CA LYS A 104 25.23 -11.58 18.42
C LYS A 104 24.25 -10.42 18.20
N ARG A 105 23.02 -10.57 18.70
CA ARG A 105 22.01 -9.49 18.74
C ARG A 105 22.40 -8.41 19.74
N LEU A 106 22.33 -7.14 19.35
CA LEU A 106 22.65 -5.99 20.22
C LEU A 106 21.41 -5.22 20.67
N THR A 107 20.37 -5.17 19.85
CA THR A 107 19.15 -4.37 20.11
C THR A 107 17.88 -5.23 20.07
N PHE A 108 16.82 -4.75 20.72
CA PHE A 108 15.65 -5.57 21.09
C PHE A 108 14.30 -4.85 20.99
N HIS A 109 14.23 -3.77 20.22
CA HIS A 109 13.00 -2.98 20.06
C HIS A 109 12.28 -3.37 18.77
N SER A 110 10.96 -3.43 18.78
CA SER A 110 10.17 -3.82 17.59
C SER A 110 10.12 -2.79 16.45
N ALA A 111 10.99 -1.77 16.48
CA ALA A 111 11.17 -0.84 15.37
C ALA A 111 12.27 -1.40 14.47
N ASN A 112 12.33 -0.97 13.20
CA ASN A 112 13.47 -1.33 12.36
C ASN A 112 14.69 -0.48 12.75
N GLU A 113 15.86 -1.11 12.78
CA GLU A 113 17.11 -0.53 13.27
C GLU A 113 18.25 -0.85 12.31
N PHE A 114 18.89 0.18 11.78
CA PHE A 114 19.89 0.04 10.72
C PHE A 114 21.24 0.58 11.18
N PRO A 115 22.31 -0.24 11.22
CA PRO A 115 23.63 0.21 11.64
C PRO A 115 24.25 1.14 10.60
N TYR A 116 24.90 2.21 11.06
CA TYR A 116 25.59 3.17 10.20
C TYR A 116 27.11 3.15 10.38
N GLU A 117 27.60 3.09 11.63
CA GLU A 117 29.04 3.14 11.92
C GLU A 117 29.37 2.62 13.33
N PHE A 118 30.57 2.07 13.53
CA PHE A 118 31.17 1.89 14.86
C PHE A 118 31.75 3.21 15.40
N SER A 119 31.68 3.42 16.72
CA SER A 119 32.44 4.50 17.36
C SER A 119 33.94 4.36 17.08
N VAL A 120 34.68 5.46 17.15
CA VAL A 120 36.12 5.52 16.85
C VAL A 120 36.94 4.50 17.66
N ASP A 121 36.50 4.21 18.89
CA ASP A 121 37.10 3.25 19.81
C ASP A 121 36.57 1.81 19.70
N ASN A 122 35.65 1.53 18.76
CA ASN A 122 34.94 0.25 18.57
C ASN A 122 34.11 -0.23 19.78
N GLN A 123 33.80 0.63 20.75
CA GLN A 123 33.01 0.22 21.91
C GLN A 123 31.50 0.22 21.67
N SER A 124 31.03 0.93 20.63
CA SER A 124 29.61 1.03 20.31
C SER A 124 29.32 1.02 18.82
N VAL A 125 28.08 0.67 18.47
CA VAL A 125 27.51 0.79 17.11
C VAL A 125 26.47 1.90 17.12
N VAL A 126 26.61 2.84 16.20
CA VAL A 126 25.65 3.91 15.91
C VAL A 126 24.67 3.41 14.86
N PHE A 127 23.38 3.64 15.10
CA PHE A 127 22.30 3.16 14.24
C PHE A 127 21.13 4.14 14.20
N GLY A 128 20.38 4.12 13.09
CA GLY A 128 19.13 4.87 12.95
C GLY A 128 17.93 4.02 13.31
N SER A 129 16.96 4.59 14.01
CA SER A 129 15.66 3.98 14.27
C SER A 129 14.62 5.05 14.58
N SER A 130 13.33 4.77 14.32
CA SER A 130 12.23 5.62 14.80
C SER A 130 11.66 5.02 16.08
N ARG A 131 12.13 5.50 17.24
CA ARG A 131 11.63 5.07 18.55
C ARG A 131 10.85 6.19 19.25
N GLN A 132 11.54 7.22 19.73
CA GLN A 132 10.93 8.36 20.40
C GLN A 132 11.90 9.55 20.47
N ASP A 133 11.42 10.73 20.10
CA ASP A 133 12.10 12.01 20.27
C ASP A 133 12.36 12.39 21.74
N VAL A 134 13.24 13.36 22.00
CA VAL A 134 13.31 14.05 23.30
C VAL A 134 12.04 14.87 23.56
N ALA A 135 11.61 14.99 24.83
CA ALA A 135 10.33 15.61 25.19
C ALA A 135 10.16 17.04 24.65
N ALA A 136 11.24 17.82 24.62
CA ALA A 136 11.23 19.21 24.16
C ALA A 136 11.04 19.37 22.64
N ASN A 137 11.36 18.34 21.82
CA ASN A 137 11.38 18.41 20.36
C ASN A 137 10.04 18.92 19.78
N ARG A 138 10.09 19.78 18.74
CA ARG A 138 8.91 20.28 17.99
C ARG A 138 8.70 19.60 16.63
N GLN A 139 9.58 18.69 16.24
CA GLN A 139 9.43 17.93 14.99
C GLN A 139 8.10 17.18 14.97
N PHE A 140 7.53 16.99 13.77
CA PHE A 140 6.33 16.19 13.59
C PHE A 140 6.64 14.71 13.95
N PRO A 141 5.87 14.08 14.87
CA PRO A 141 6.17 12.73 15.35
C PRO A 141 5.78 11.68 14.31
N THR A 142 6.75 11.17 13.55
CA THR A 142 6.52 10.24 12.43
C THR A 142 7.59 9.16 12.32
N GLY A 143 7.18 7.97 11.86
CA GLY A 143 8.06 6.80 11.74
C GLY A 143 8.99 6.79 10.53
N TYR A 144 8.96 7.80 9.66
CA TYR A 144 9.90 7.94 8.54
C TYR A 144 11.03 8.95 8.83
N MET A 145 11.04 9.58 10.00
CA MET A 145 12.08 10.50 10.44
C MET A 145 12.82 9.84 11.61
N PRO A 146 13.86 9.02 11.34
CA PRO A 146 14.52 8.24 12.38
C PRO A 146 15.42 9.11 13.24
N GLU A 147 15.42 8.88 14.55
CA GLU A 147 16.42 9.44 15.44
C GLU A 147 17.74 8.64 15.37
N LEU A 148 18.81 9.20 15.92
CA LEU A 148 20.11 8.55 15.98
C LEU A 148 20.38 7.96 17.37
N TYR A 149 20.76 6.68 17.41
CA TYR A 149 21.03 5.93 18.62
C TYR A 149 22.42 5.28 18.60
N SER A 150 22.85 4.82 19.78
CA SER A 150 24.06 4.03 19.97
C SER A 150 23.83 2.88 20.95
N VAL A 151 24.49 1.75 20.71
CA VAL A 151 24.47 0.57 21.59
C VAL A 151 25.89 0.03 21.76
N SER A 152 26.22 -0.44 22.97
CA SER A 152 27.51 -1.10 23.23
C SER A 152 27.68 -2.34 22.34
N THR A 153 28.90 -2.62 21.87
CA THR A 153 29.23 -3.87 21.17
C THR A 153 29.08 -5.10 22.08
N THR A 154 29.04 -4.90 23.40
CA THR A 154 28.71 -5.93 24.37
C THR A 154 27.20 -6.13 24.59
N GLY A 155 26.35 -5.28 24.00
CA GLY A 155 24.90 -5.23 24.23
C GLY A 155 24.53 -4.34 25.43
N GLY A 156 23.23 -4.20 25.68
CA GLY A 156 22.68 -3.51 26.85
C GLY A 156 21.78 -2.33 26.50
N ARG A 157 21.70 -1.33 27.38
CA ARG A 157 20.80 -0.19 27.20
C ARG A 157 21.24 0.69 26.02
N VAL A 158 20.29 1.01 25.14
CA VAL A 158 20.48 1.93 24.01
C VAL A 158 20.51 3.38 24.50
N LYS A 159 21.36 4.21 23.91
CA LYS A 159 21.48 5.65 24.17
C LYS A 159 21.11 6.45 22.93
N GLN A 160 20.20 7.41 23.07
CA GLN A 160 19.91 8.39 22.02
C GLN A 160 21.06 9.40 21.90
N LEU A 161 21.52 9.67 20.68
CA LEU A 161 22.56 10.66 20.37
C LEU A 161 21.94 12.02 20.04
N PHE A 162 20.95 12.06 19.15
CA PHE A 162 20.08 13.22 18.93
C PHE A 162 18.80 12.81 18.18
N SER A 163 17.77 13.66 18.30
CA SER A 163 16.45 13.47 17.69
C SER A 163 16.31 14.03 16.27
N THR A 164 17.35 14.71 15.76
CA THR A 164 17.37 15.21 14.38
C THR A 164 17.44 14.05 13.38
N PRO A 165 16.57 13.99 12.35
CA PRO A 165 16.62 12.94 11.34
C PRO A 165 17.96 12.91 10.58
N ALA A 166 18.67 11.79 10.71
CA ALA A 166 20.00 11.59 10.11
C ALA A 166 20.18 10.15 9.64
N GLU A 167 20.50 9.98 8.36
CA GLU A 167 20.74 8.68 7.72
C GLU A 167 22.22 8.56 7.28
N ASP A 168 22.74 7.33 7.26
CA ASP A 168 24.11 7.00 6.84
C ASP A 168 25.21 7.82 7.54
N VAL A 169 25.10 7.95 8.86
CA VAL A 169 26.03 8.74 9.68
C VAL A 169 27.45 8.18 9.67
N LYS A 170 28.45 9.05 9.50
CA LYS A 170 29.88 8.72 9.58
C LYS A 170 30.68 9.68 10.46
N TYR A 171 31.56 9.16 11.30
CA TYR A 171 32.55 9.89 12.10
C TYR A 171 33.78 10.25 11.28
N ASN A 172 34.38 11.40 11.61
CA ASN A 172 35.77 11.66 11.25
C ASN A 172 36.71 10.86 12.17
N ARG A 173 38.03 10.88 11.88
CA ARG A 173 38.99 9.98 12.56
C ARG A 173 39.11 10.18 14.07
N ASP A 174 38.93 11.40 14.57
CA ASP A 174 39.03 11.71 16.00
C ASP A 174 37.67 11.74 16.73
N GLY A 175 36.56 11.57 16.00
CA GLY A 175 35.19 11.60 16.54
C GLY A 175 34.68 12.98 16.94
N SER A 176 35.41 14.06 16.60
CA SER A 176 34.97 15.44 16.85
C SER A 176 33.84 15.89 15.93
N LYS A 177 33.61 15.18 14.81
CA LYS A 177 32.60 15.51 13.82
C LYS A 177 31.89 14.26 13.29
N MET A 178 30.64 14.44 12.87
CA MET A 178 29.87 13.47 12.09
C MET A 178 29.40 14.11 10.78
N VAL A 179 29.27 13.32 9.72
CA VAL A 179 28.55 13.69 8.50
C VAL A 179 27.38 12.74 8.29
N TYR A 180 26.30 13.24 7.70
CA TYR A 180 25.09 12.47 7.43
C TYR A 180 24.31 13.12 6.28
N HIS A 181 23.30 12.42 5.76
CA HIS A 181 22.29 13.07 4.93
C HIS A 181 20.96 13.14 5.67
N ASP A 182 20.21 14.22 5.48
CA ASP A 182 18.95 14.45 6.17
C ASP A 182 17.79 13.60 5.61
N ARG A 183 16.65 13.62 6.31
CA ARG A 183 15.39 13.07 5.81
C ARG A 183 14.23 14.01 6.12
N LYS A 184 13.78 14.73 5.10
CA LYS A 184 12.80 15.82 5.22
C LYS A 184 11.34 15.39 5.05
N GLY A 185 11.08 14.22 4.47
CA GLY A 185 9.73 13.72 4.21
C GLY A 185 9.70 12.25 3.79
N GLN A 186 8.49 11.76 3.50
CA GLN A 186 8.30 10.44 2.92
C GLN A 186 8.47 10.50 1.40
N GLU A 187 9.34 9.64 0.87
CA GLU A 187 9.43 9.34 -0.56
C GLU A 187 10.04 7.94 -0.71
N ASN A 188 9.78 7.28 -1.84
CA ASN A 188 10.49 6.05 -2.19
C ASN A 188 12.00 6.34 -2.29
N ALA A 189 12.80 5.67 -1.46
CA ALA A 189 14.26 5.83 -1.43
C ALA A 189 14.92 5.51 -2.78
N TRP A 190 14.26 4.74 -3.64
CA TRP A 190 14.77 4.31 -4.94
C TRP A 190 14.31 5.18 -6.12
N ARG A 191 13.50 6.24 -5.88
CA ARG A 191 13.19 7.25 -6.90
C ARG A 191 14.48 7.95 -7.35
N LYS A 192 14.65 8.08 -8.67
CA LYS A 192 15.85 8.67 -9.31
C LYS A 192 15.49 9.96 -10.01
N HIS A 193 16.50 10.80 -10.24
CA HIS A 193 16.36 12.07 -10.95
C HIS A 193 15.39 13.05 -10.26
N HIS A 194 15.05 12.80 -9.00
CA HIS A 194 14.09 13.60 -8.28
C HIS A 194 14.72 14.95 -7.96
N THR A 195 14.07 16.03 -8.41
CA THR A 195 14.50 17.41 -8.12
C THR A 195 13.38 18.16 -7.41
N SER A 196 13.44 18.20 -6.08
CA SER A 196 12.52 18.98 -5.26
C SER A 196 13.06 19.17 -3.85
N SER A 197 12.38 19.98 -3.05
CA SER A 197 12.76 20.31 -1.69
C SER A 197 12.93 19.12 -0.74
N VAL A 198 12.27 17.98 -1.01
CA VAL A 198 12.39 16.77 -0.16
C VAL A 198 13.64 15.94 -0.45
N ALA A 199 14.32 16.17 -1.57
CA ALA A 199 15.58 15.50 -1.89
C ALA A 199 16.64 15.82 -0.82
N ARG A 200 17.50 14.84 -0.52
CA ARG A 200 18.34 14.88 0.68
C ARG A 200 19.59 15.73 0.47
N ASP A 201 20.01 16.39 1.54
CA ASP A 201 21.23 17.19 1.58
C ASP A 201 22.26 16.61 2.55
N ILE A 202 23.54 16.92 2.34
CA ILE A 202 24.63 16.53 3.25
C ILE A 202 24.79 17.57 4.37
N TRP A 203 24.94 17.08 5.60
CA TRP A 203 25.12 17.88 6.79
C TRP A 203 26.36 17.45 7.58
N LEU A 204 27.00 18.43 8.22
CA LEU A 204 28.08 18.25 9.19
C LEU A 204 27.55 18.54 10.60
N PHE A 205 27.80 17.65 11.53
CA PHE A 205 27.54 17.83 12.96
C PHE A 205 28.86 17.90 13.74
N ASP A 206 29.03 18.95 14.54
CA ASP A 206 30.18 19.12 15.45
C ASP A 206 29.81 18.59 16.84
N THR A 207 30.51 17.56 17.32
CA THR A 207 30.12 16.83 18.55
C THR A 207 30.34 17.60 19.84
N LYS A 208 31.16 18.67 19.80
CA LYS A 208 31.46 19.52 20.96
C LYS A 208 30.45 20.65 21.08
N THR A 209 30.19 21.35 19.98
CA THR A 209 29.28 22.50 19.93
C THR A 209 27.83 22.09 19.72
N GLN A 210 27.58 20.85 19.28
CA GLN A 210 26.27 20.32 18.90
C GLN A 210 25.60 21.10 17.77
N LYS A 211 26.41 21.70 16.88
CA LYS A 211 25.93 22.48 15.74
C LYS A 211 25.79 21.62 14.49
N HIS A 212 24.68 21.77 13.79
CA HIS A 212 24.43 21.21 12.46
C HIS A 212 24.75 22.27 11.40
N THR A 213 25.50 21.91 10.36
CA THR A 213 25.86 22.79 9.24
C THR A 213 25.56 22.09 7.92
N LYS A 214 24.64 22.66 7.14
CA LYS A 214 24.31 22.18 5.80
C LYS A 214 25.50 22.41 4.86
N LEU A 215 25.92 21.37 4.16
CA LEU A 215 27.06 21.44 3.22
C LEU A 215 26.59 21.54 1.76
N THR A 216 25.53 20.85 1.36
CA THR A 216 25.06 20.87 -0.03
C THR A 216 23.76 21.66 -0.21
N THR A 217 23.50 22.08 -1.45
CA THR A 217 22.31 22.87 -1.84
C THR A 217 21.76 22.43 -3.21
N PHE A 218 22.15 21.26 -3.69
CA PHE A 218 21.63 20.72 -4.94
C PHE A 218 20.14 20.41 -4.77
N ALA A 219 19.33 20.70 -5.79
CA ALA A 219 17.89 20.47 -5.72
C ALA A 219 17.50 18.99 -5.83
N GLY A 220 18.43 18.12 -6.25
CA GLY A 220 18.25 16.68 -6.28
C GLY A 220 18.97 15.97 -5.14
N GLU A 221 19.17 14.67 -5.27
CA GLU A 221 19.63 13.84 -4.16
C GLU A 221 21.15 13.87 -3.97
N ASP A 222 21.59 14.16 -2.74
CA ASP A 222 22.93 13.95 -2.23
C ASP A 222 22.91 12.98 -1.03
N ARG A 223 23.64 11.87 -1.10
CA ARG A 223 23.53 10.74 -0.14
C ARG A 223 24.88 10.09 0.20
N ASN A 224 24.88 9.19 1.17
CA ASN A 224 26.03 8.38 1.63
C ASN A 224 27.35 9.16 1.78
N PRO A 225 27.40 10.23 2.60
CA PRO A 225 28.63 10.98 2.81
C PRO A 225 29.64 10.18 3.66
N ILE A 226 30.92 10.27 3.31
CA ILE A 226 32.05 9.70 4.06
C ILE A 226 33.19 10.72 4.12
N PHE A 227 33.92 10.77 5.23
CA PHE A 227 35.13 11.59 5.32
C PHE A 227 36.24 11.01 4.44
N ALA A 228 36.93 11.88 3.71
CA ALA A 228 38.18 11.53 3.06
C ALA A 228 39.31 11.40 4.09
N GLU A 229 40.44 10.82 3.69
CA GLU A 229 41.60 10.59 4.57
C GLU A 229 42.16 11.85 5.25
N ASN A 230 41.85 13.05 4.77
CA ASN A 230 42.37 14.28 5.34
C ASN A 230 41.43 14.93 6.37
N ASP A 231 40.23 14.38 6.62
CA ASP A 231 39.14 14.95 7.43
C ASP A 231 38.71 16.38 7.01
N LYS A 232 39.17 16.88 5.85
CA LYS A 232 38.89 18.21 5.29
C LYS A 232 38.04 18.15 4.02
N SER A 233 37.88 16.96 3.45
CA SER A 233 37.08 16.69 2.27
C SER A 233 36.13 15.53 2.54
N LEU A 234 35.03 15.47 1.80
CA LEU A 234 34.05 14.39 1.85
C LEU A 234 33.92 13.77 0.47
N PHE A 235 33.72 12.45 0.42
CA PHE A 235 33.12 11.79 -0.73
C PHE A 235 31.65 11.51 -0.43
N TYR A 236 30.79 11.61 -1.45
CA TYR A 236 29.36 11.38 -1.31
C TYR A 236 28.77 11.00 -2.66
N LEU A 237 27.54 10.49 -2.67
CA LEU A 237 26.80 10.19 -3.89
C LEU A 237 25.93 11.38 -4.28
N SER A 238 26.00 11.82 -5.54
CA SER A 238 25.19 12.92 -6.05
C SER A 238 24.66 12.63 -7.45
N GLU A 239 23.42 13.06 -7.73
CA GLU A 239 22.82 13.00 -9.06
C GLU A 239 23.14 14.22 -9.95
N THR A 240 23.96 15.17 -9.50
CA THR A 240 24.38 16.35 -10.29
C THR A 240 25.00 16.00 -11.65
N SER A 241 25.56 14.80 -11.80
CA SER A 241 26.12 14.24 -13.05
C SER A 241 25.10 13.46 -13.92
N GLY A 242 23.81 13.53 -13.60
CA GLY A 242 22.69 12.89 -14.29
C GLY A 242 22.09 11.71 -13.54
N SER A 243 22.93 10.77 -13.11
CA SER A 243 22.59 9.69 -12.17
C SER A 243 23.64 9.66 -11.06
N PHE A 244 23.34 8.97 -9.95
CA PHE A 244 24.25 8.89 -8.81
C PHE A 244 25.65 8.46 -9.24
N ASN A 245 26.62 9.30 -8.92
CA ASN A 245 28.05 9.03 -9.03
C ASN A 245 28.72 9.45 -7.73
N VAL A 246 29.98 9.05 -7.54
CA VAL A 246 30.79 9.57 -6.44
C VAL A 246 31.24 10.99 -6.79
N HIS A 247 31.02 11.91 -5.86
CA HIS A 247 31.50 13.29 -5.90
C HIS A 247 32.36 13.58 -4.68
N GLN A 248 33.20 14.60 -4.79
CA GLN A 248 34.06 15.07 -3.72
C GLN A 248 33.87 16.57 -3.51
N LEU A 249 33.77 17.00 -2.25
CA LEU A 249 33.77 18.41 -1.86
C LEU A 249 34.72 18.68 -0.70
N SER A 250 35.10 19.95 -0.50
CA SER A 250 35.80 20.39 0.71
C SER A 250 34.81 20.83 1.78
N VAL A 251 35.04 20.47 3.04
CA VAL A 251 34.21 20.91 4.17
C VAL A 251 34.30 22.43 4.37
N ASP A 252 35.46 23.03 4.11
CA ASP A 252 35.67 24.47 4.26
C ASP A 252 35.09 25.28 3.08
N ASN A 253 34.91 24.63 1.92
CA ASN A 253 34.33 25.25 0.72
C ASN A 253 33.41 24.26 -0.02
N PRO A 254 32.23 23.94 0.54
CA PRO A 254 31.42 22.84 0.05
C PRO A 254 30.68 23.16 -1.26
N ALA A 255 30.65 24.43 -1.68
CA ALA A 255 30.12 24.84 -2.97
C ALA A 255 30.94 24.33 -4.17
N GLN A 256 32.20 23.93 -3.95
CA GLN A 256 33.06 23.34 -4.98
C GLN A 256 33.02 21.81 -4.89
N SER A 257 32.00 21.21 -5.53
CA SER A 257 31.90 19.76 -5.71
C SER A 257 32.42 19.33 -7.08
N GLN A 258 33.07 18.17 -7.14
CA GLN A 258 33.61 17.58 -8.37
C GLN A 258 33.28 16.08 -8.45
N ALA A 259 32.86 15.64 -9.64
CA ALA A 259 32.61 14.23 -9.92
C ALA A 259 33.94 13.43 -9.93
N VAL A 260 33.96 12.34 -9.18
CA VAL A 260 35.07 11.36 -9.07
C VAL A 260 34.83 10.17 -10.01
N THR A 261 33.56 9.83 -10.24
CA THR A 261 33.13 8.84 -11.23
C THR A 261 32.18 9.47 -12.26
N ASN A 262 32.02 8.81 -13.40
CA ASN A 262 31.15 9.29 -14.48
C ASN A 262 30.36 8.16 -15.16
N PHE A 263 29.91 7.18 -14.37
CA PHE A 263 29.02 6.12 -14.83
C PHE A 263 27.71 6.71 -15.36
N LYS A 264 27.12 6.01 -16.33
CA LYS A 264 25.90 6.40 -17.04
C LYS A 264 24.84 5.30 -16.90
N LYS A 265 23.59 5.67 -17.20
CA LYS A 265 22.39 4.82 -17.20
C LYS A 265 21.94 4.35 -15.80
N HIS A 266 22.80 3.67 -15.04
CA HIS A 266 22.46 3.14 -13.71
C HIS A 266 23.15 3.95 -12.59
N PRO A 267 22.58 3.97 -11.37
CA PRO A 267 23.17 4.69 -10.26
C PRO A 267 24.36 3.93 -9.66
N VAL A 268 25.38 4.67 -9.23
CA VAL A 268 26.31 4.22 -8.19
C VAL A 268 25.57 4.21 -6.85
N ARG A 269 25.75 3.15 -6.05
CA ARG A 269 25.09 2.96 -4.74
C ARG A 269 26.10 2.54 -3.67
N PHE A 270 25.74 2.75 -2.41
CA PHE A 270 26.41 2.13 -1.24
C PHE A 270 27.90 2.48 -1.11
N LEU A 271 28.21 3.77 -1.03
CA LEU A 271 29.59 4.25 -0.95
C LEU A 271 30.23 3.89 0.41
N SER A 272 31.41 3.26 0.36
CA SER A 272 32.31 3.03 1.51
C SER A 272 33.77 3.30 1.11
N MET A 273 34.68 3.36 2.09
CA MET A 273 36.10 3.64 1.85
C MET A 273 36.99 3.00 2.90
N ALA A 274 38.17 2.52 2.47
CA ALA A 274 39.22 2.03 3.34
C ALA A 274 40.11 3.17 3.89
N ASN A 275 40.96 2.88 4.88
CA ASN A 275 41.84 3.90 5.48
C ASN A 275 42.90 4.45 4.52
N ASP A 276 43.21 3.72 3.45
CA ASP A 276 44.15 4.12 2.39
C ASP A 276 43.49 4.90 1.23
N GLY A 277 42.23 5.29 1.41
CA GLY A 277 41.46 6.06 0.43
C GLY A 277 40.85 5.26 -0.70
N THR A 278 40.95 3.93 -0.66
CA THR A 278 40.28 3.08 -1.64
C THR A 278 38.77 3.14 -1.43
N LEU A 279 38.05 3.74 -2.39
CA LEU A 279 36.59 3.77 -2.45
C LEU A 279 36.06 2.40 -2.87
N CYS A 280 34.88 2.03 -2.37
CA CYS A 280 34.13 0.83 -2.74
C CYS A 280 32.65 1.17 -2.87
N PHE A 281 32.02 0.72 -3.94
CA PHE A 281 30.62 1.02 -4.24
C PHE A 281 30.00 -0.03 -5.17
N GLY A 282 28.66 -0.05 -5.22
CA GLY A 282 27.89 -0.87 -6.15
C GLY A 282 27.56 -0.11 -7.43
N PHE A 283 27.58 -0.79 -8.57
CA PHE A 283 27.12 -0.27 -9.86
C PHE A 283 26.59 -1.43 -10.73
N ASP A 284 25.39 -1.30 -11.28
CA ASP A 284 24.74 -2.31 -12.17
C ASP A 284 24.71 -3.74 -11.58
N GLY A 285 24.46 -3.82 -10.27
CA GLY A 285 24.42 -5.08 -9.53
C GLY A 285 25.78 -5.73 -9.29
N GLU A 286 26.88 -5.00 -9.51
CA GLU A 286 28.26 -5.46 -9.31
C GLU A 286 29.03 -4.52 -8.37
N ILE A 287 30.20 -4.95 -7.92
CA ILE A 287 31.03 -4.21 -6.96
C ILE A 287 32.27 -3.64 -7.65
N TYR A 288 32.56 -2.37 -7.37
CA TYR A 288 33.71 -1.64 -7.90
C TYR A 288 34.56 -1.07 -6.77
N THR A 289 35.86 -0.97 -7.03
CA THR A 289 36.80 -0.24 -6.18
C THR A 289 37.53 0.84 -6.97
N GLN A 290 37.91 1.93 -6.31
CA GLN A 290 38.64 3.02 -6.94
C GLN A 290 39.63 3.63 -5.95
N LYS A 291 40.91 3.68 -6.30
CA LYS A 291 41.90 4.48 -5.57
C LYS A 291 41.69 5.96 -5.87
N ALA A 292 42.04 6.87 -4.95
CA ALA A 292 41.77 8.31 -5.07
C ALA A 292 42.15 8.95 -6.43
N ASN A 293 43.24 8.52 -7.08
CA ASN A 293 43.67 9.02 -8.39
C ASN A 293 43.51 8.00 -9.54
N GLY A 294 42.82 6.89 -9.29
CA GLY A 294 42.63 5.78 -10.24
C GLY A 294 41.27 5.79 -10.93
N GLN A 295 41.12 4.95 -11.94
CA GLN A 295 39.82 4.66 -12.57
C GLN A 295 39.10 3.55 -11.80
N PRO A 296 37.75 3.56 -11.71
CA PRO A 296 36.98 2.46 -11.15
C PRO A 296 37.35 1.10 -11.74
N GLN A 297 37.56 0.10 -10.89
CA GLN A 297 37.87 -1.27 -11.27
C GLN A 297 36.78 -2.20 -10.74
N LYS A 298 36.19 -3.01 -11.61
CA LYS A 298 35.26 -4.07 -11.22
C LYS A 298 36.00 -5.13 -10.40
N VAL A 299 35.43 -5.50 -9.26
CA VAL A 299 35.91 -6.62 -8.46
C VAL A 299 35.36 -7.92 -9.07
N ASN A 300 36.25 -8.81 -9.52
CA ASN A 300 35.83 -10.08 -10.09
C ASN A 300 35.43 -11.07 -8.99
N ILE A 301 34.13 -11.29 -8.79
CA ILE A 301 33.59 -12.10 -7.69
C ILE A 301 33.00 -13.39 -8.23
N ILE A 302 33.42 -14.51 -7.66
CA ILE A 302 32.93 -15.86 -7.99
C ILE A 302 32.10 -16.35 -6.81
N ILE A 303 30.82 -16.66 -7.04
CA ILE A 303 29.93 -17.24 -6.04
C ILE A 303 29.72 -18.71 -6.39
N SER A 304 30.18 -19.60 -5.52
CA SER A 304 30.11 -21.06 -5.72
C SER A 304 29.36 -21.71 -4.57
N THR A 305 28.03 -21.56 -4.54
CA THR A 305 27.17 -22.21 -3.55
C THR A 305 25.94 -22.83 -4.18
N ASP A 306 25.43 -23.87 -3.52
CA ASP A 306 24.17 -24.50 -3.86
C ASP A 306 22.97 -23.58 -3.53
N ALA A 307 21.79 -23.91 -4.06
CA ALA A 307 20.56 -23.21 -3.77
C ALA A 307 20.13 -23.44 -2.32
N ARG A 308 19.81 -22.34 -1.63
CA ARG A 308 19.44 -22.37 -0.21
C ARG A 308 18.04 -22.91 0.07
N ALA A 309 17.15 -22.76 -0.89
CA ALA A 309 15.78 -23.27 -0.84
C ALA A 309 15.41 -23.84 -2.19
N ASN A 310 14.51 -24.83 -2.18
CA ASN A 310 13.97 -25.39 -3.41
C ASN A 310 13.17 -24.32 -4.17
N ASN A 311 13.34 -24.33 -5.49
CA ASN A 311 12.58 -23.50 -6.41
C ASN A 311 11.11 -23.92 -6.46
N GLU A 312 10.87 -25.23 -6.51
CA GLU A 312 9.53 -25.81 -6.44
C GLU A 312 9.13 -26.01 -4.98
N ARG A 313 7.94 -25.52 -4.61
CA ARG A 313 7.38 -25.61 -3.26
C ARG A 313 5.94 -26.10 -3.33
N VAL A 314 5.56 -26.98 -2.41
CA VAL A 314 4.16 -27.34 -2.21
C VAL A 314 3.54 -26.34 -1.23
N VAL A 315 2.54 -25.60 -1.70
CA VAL A 315 1.81 -24.61 -0.92
C VAL A 315 0.39 -25.15 -0.67
N PRO A 316 -0.05 -25.25 0.59
CA PRO A 316 -1.41 -25.67 0.87
C PRO A 316 -2.40 -24.59 0.42
N VAL A 317 -3.46 -25.02 -0.25
CA VAL A 317 -4.62 -24.18 -0.55
C VAL A 317 -5.47 -24.17 0.72
N SER A 318 -5.43 -23.07 1.47
CA SER A 318 -6.19 -22.95 2.71
C SER A 318 -6.57 -21.50 2.98
N GLY A 319 -7.73 -21.09 2.46
CA GLY A 319 -8.19 -19.71 2.52
C GLY A 319 -7.53 -18.81 1.45
N GLY A 320 -7.54 -17.50 1.65
CA GLY A 320 -6.95 -16.54 0.69
C GLY A 320 -7.63 -16.54 -0.68
N VAL A 321 -8.85 -17.08 -0.76
CA VAL A 321 -9.59 -17.21 -2.01
C VAL A 321 -9.93 -15.85 -2.60
N ARG A 322 -9.55 -15.64 -3.85
CA ARG A 322 -9.95 -14.50 -4.67
C ARG A 322 -10.94 -14.99 -5.71
N ASP A 323 -11.98 -14.20 -5.98
CA ASP A 323 -13.01 -14.52 -6.97
C ASP A 323 -13.74 -15.85 -6.72
N MET A 324 -14.96 -16.00 -7.22
CA MET A 324 -15.73 -17.23 -7.01
C MET A 324 -16.85 -17.36 -8.02
N ALA A 325 -17.02 -18.58 -8.55
CA ALA A 325 -18.18 -18.97 -9.33
C ALA A 325 -18.79 -20.27 -8.82
N VAL A 326 -20.11 -20.37 -8.89
CA VAL A 326 -20.87 -21.57 -8.49
C VAL A 326 -21.36 -22.29 -9.74
N SER A 327 -21.16 -23.60 -9.76
CA SER A 327 -21.66 -24.46 -10.85
C SER A 327 -23.18 -24.38 -11.01
N PRO A 328 -23.73 -24.54 -12.23
CA PRO A 328 -25.19 -24.50 -12.46
C PRO A 328 -25.99 -25.54 -11.68
N ASN A 329 -25.35 -26.62 -11.23
CA ASN A 329 -25.98 -27.66 -10.41
C ASN A 329 -25.82 -27.42 -8.90
N GLY A 330 -25.08 -26.40 -8.47
CA GLY A 330 -24.86 -26.02 -7.07
C GLY A 330 -23.96 -26.97 -6.27
N LYS A 331 -23.22 -27.88 -6.92
CA LYS A 331 -22.41 -28.92 -6.26
C LYS A 331 -20.91 -28.65 -6.26
N GLU A 332 -20.46 -27.65 -7.01
CA GLU A 332 -19.08 -27.25 -7.15
C GLU A 332 -18.92 -25.73 -7.06
N VAL A 333 -17.79 -25.29 -6.50
CA VAL A 333 -17.36 -23.90 -6.48
C VAL A 333 -15.98 -23.80 -7.14
N ALA A 334 -15.87 -22.96 -8.16
CA ALA A 334 -14.61 -22.58 -8.78
C ALA A 334 -14.11 -21.27 -8.18
N TYR A 335 -12.80 -21.14 -7.99
CA TYR A 335 -12.21 -19.96 -7.37
C TYR A 335 -10.74 -19.78 -7.77
N ILE A 336 -10.20 -18.58 -7.53
CA ILE A 336 -8.79 -18.27 -7.75
C ILE A 336 -8.02 -18.34 -6.43
N PHE A 337 -6.89 -19.03 -6.45
CA PHE A 337 -5.91 -19.03 -5.37
C PHE A 337 -4.53 -18.79 -5.97
N ARG A 338 -3.83 -17.74 -5.50
CA ARG A 338 -2.47 -17.36 -5.94
C ARG A 338 -2.28 -17.44 -7.47
N GLY A 339 -3.23 -16.90 -8.22
CA GLY A 339 -3.14 -16.85 -9.69
C GLY A 339 -3.65 -18.09 -10.42
N GLU A 340 -4.24 -19.08 -9.75
CA GLU A 340 -4.68 -20.31 -10.43
C GLU A 340 -6.12 -20.69 -10.14
N VAL A 341 -6.73 -21.43 -11.06
CA VAL A 341 -8.11 -21.90 -10.96
C VAL A 341 -8.14 -23.22 -10.19
N PHE A 342 -8.95 -23.26 -9.13
CA PHE A 342 -9.29 -24.45 -8.38
C PHE A 342 -10.80 -24.68 -8.39
N VAL A 343 -11.21 -25.94 -8.24
CA VAL A 343 -12.61 -26.31 -8.02
C VAL A 343 -12.71 -27.23 -6.82
N SER A 344 -13.59 -26.87 -5.88
CA SER A 344 -13.94 -27.70 -4.74
C SER A 344 -15.37 -28.20 -4.83
N SER A 345 -15.58 -29.44 -4.40
CA SER A 345 -16.91 -29.99 -4.13
C SER A 345 -17.55 -29.25 -2.95
N VAL A 346 -18.84 -28.94 -3.06
CA VAL A 346 -19.61 -28.36 -1.95
C VAL A 346 -19.77 -29.36 -0.80
N GLU A 347 -19.88 -30.65 -1.12
CA GLU A 347 -19.95 -31.74 -0.16
C GLU A 347 -18.75 -32.68 -0.33
N GLY A 348 -18.15 -33.14 0.78
CA GLY A 348 -17.07 -34.14 0.76
C GLY A 348 -15.64 -33.59 0.69
N GLY A 349 -15.46 -32.28 0.46
CA GLY A 349 -14.17 -31.57 0.62
C GLY A 349 -13.09 -31.92 -0.42
N LEU A 350 -13.46 -32.50 -1.56
CA LEU A 350 -12.56 -32.77 -2.67
C LEU A 350 -12.22 -31.47 -3.39
N THR A 351 -10.93 -31.24 -3.67
CA THR A 351 -10.45 -30.07 -4.40
C THR A 351 -9.56 -30.52 -5.56
N LYS A 352 -9.76 -29.92 -6.72
CA LYS A 352 -8.94 -30.14 -7.91
C LYS A 352 -8.37 -28.83 -8.42
N ARG A 353 -7.06 -28.82 -8.65
CA ARG A 353 -6.35 -27.78 -9.40
C ARG A 353 -6.67 -27.92 -10.90
N ILE A 354 -7.13 -26.84 -11.52
CA ILE A 354 -7.55 -26.81 -12.93
C ILE A 354 -6.43 -26.30 -13.82
N THR A 355 -5.76 -25.23 -13.41
CA THR A 355 -4.59 -24.67 -14.11
C THR A 355 -3.30 -24.96 -13.34
N ASN A 356 -2.19 -25.06 -14.07
CA ASN A 356 -0.84 -25.21 -13.52
C ASN A 356 0.09 -24.24 -14.25
N THR A 357 0.07 -22.98 -13.81
CA THR A 357 0.75 -21.88 -14.50
C THR A 357 1.46 -20.97 -13.48
N PRO A 358 2.62 -20.38 -13.82
CA PRO A 358 3.26 -19.38 -12.96
C PRO A 358 2.58 -18.00 -13.04
N GLU A 359 1.85 -17.73 -14.11
CA GLU A 359 1.10 -16.49 -14.31
C GLU A 359 -0.21 -16.44 -13.51
N GLN A 360 -0.94 -15.33 -13.66
CA GLN A 360 -2.20 -15.13 -12.96
C GLN A 360 -3.44 -15.37 -13.83
N GLU A 361 -4.39 -16.09 -13.24
CA GLU A 361 -5.76 -16.31 -13.68
C GLU A 361 -6.72 -15.41 -12.88
N ARG A 362 -7.75 -14.89 -13.54
CA ARG A 362 -8.83 -14.07 -12.93
C ARG A 362 -10.16 -14.31 -13.62
N SER A 363 -11.24 -13.86 -12.96
CA SER A 363 -12.60 -13.80 -13.54
C SER A 363 -13.13 -15.18 -13.94
N VAL A 364 -13.09 -16.14 -13.02
CA VAL A 364 -13.51 -17.52 -13.29
C VAL A 364 -15.04 -17.64 -13.36
N GLY A 365 -15.56 -18.42 -14.31
CA GLY A 365 -16.99 -18.67 -14.47
C GLY A 365 -17.29 -20.05 -15.04
N PHE A 366 -18.47 -20.60 -14.75
CA PHE A 366 -18.95 -21.84 -15.38
C PHE A 366 -19.74 -21.55 -16.66
N SER A 367 -19.65 -22.44 -17.63
CA SER A 367 -20.62 -22.48 -18.75
C SER A 367 -22.03 -22.80 -18.23
N PRO A 368 -23.10 -22.37 -18.94
CA PRO A 368 -24.47 -22.61 -18.49
C PRO A 368 -24.87 -24.07 -18.31
N ASP A 369 -24.19 -25.00 -19.00
CA ASP A 369 -24.34 -26.46 -18.89
C ASP A 369 -23.47 -27.09 -17.77
N GLY A 370 -22.57 -26.31 -17.17
CA GLY A 370 -21.66 -26.74 -16.11
C GLY A 370 -20.50 -27.64 -16.57
N LYS A 371 -20.27 -27.77 -17.88
CA LYS A 371 -19.25 -28.66 -18.45
C LYS A 371 -17.94 -27.97 -18.84
N ALA A 372 -17.91 -26.64 -18.81
CA ALA A 372 -16.73 -25.83 -19.06
C ALA A 372 -16.55 -24.75 -17.99
N LEU A 373 -15.30 -24.35 -17.78
CA LEU A 373 -14.87 -23.18 -17.02
C LEU A 373 -14.29 -22.17 -18.00
N ILE A 374 -14.61 -20.89 -17.82
CA ILE A 374 -13.99 -19.77 -18.53
C ILE A 374 -13.23 -18.90 -17.53
N TYR A 375 -12.09 -18.37 -17.95
CA TYR A 375 -11.29 -17.45 -17.13
C TYR A 375 -10.36 -16.64 -18.03
N SER A 376 -9.92 -15.52 -17.50
CA SER A 376 -8.80 -14.76 -18.07
C SER A 376 -7.49 -15.26 -17.48
N SER A 377 -6.43 -15.31 -18.29
CA SER A 377 -5.09 -15.67 -17.86
C SER A 377 -4.07 -14.81 -18.60
N GLU A 378 -3.03 -14.37 -17.88
CA GLU A 378 -1.99 -13.48 -18.43
C GLU A 378 -0.86 -14.24 -19.17
N ARG A 379 -1.04 -15.54 -19.40
CA ARG A 379 -0.07 -16.40 -20.12
C ARG A 379 0.36 -15.82 -21.47
N GLY A 380 1.67 -15.77 -21.66
CA GLY A 380 2.29 -15.22 -22.87
C GLY A 380 2.22 -13.69 -22.94
N ASN A 381 2.38 -13.02 -21.80
CA ASN A 381 2.59 -11.57 -21.63
C ASN A 381 1.43 -10.68 -22.10
N SER A 382 0.19 -11.17 -21.98
CA SER A 382 -1.04 -10.44 -22.31
C SER A 382 -2.23 -11.16 -21.71
N TRP A 383 -3.25 -10.43 -21.27
CA TRP A 383 -4.52 -11.04 -20.89
C TRP A 383 -5.21 -11.72 -22.08
N LYS A 384 -5.48 -13.02 -21.93
CA LYS A 384 -6.19 -13.86 -22.89
C LYS A 384 -7.32 -14.60 -22.18
N ILE A 385 -8.28 -15.10 -22.96
CA ILE A 385 -9.43 -15.83 -22.43
C ILE A 385 -9.33 -17.30 -22.82
N TYR A 386 -9.44 -18.17 -21.82
CA TYR A 386 -9.35 -19.62 -21.96
C TYR A 386 -10.64 -20.29 -21.51
N GLU A 387 -10.96 -21.41 -22.14
CA GLU A 387 -12.00 -22.35 -21.72
C GLU A 387 -11.35 -23.68 -21.35
N THR A 388 -11.68 -24.24 -20.18
CA THR A 388 -11.33 -25.61 -19.81
C THR A 388 -12.58 -26.46 -19.66
N ARG A 389 -12.64 -27.58 -20.38
CA ARG A 389 -13.81 -28.46 -20.47
C ARG A 389 -13.53 -29.85 -19.92
N ILE A 390 -14.53 -30.46 -19.30
CA ILE A 390 -14.51 -31.90 -18.94
C ILE A 390 -14.49 -32.70 -20.24
N ASN A 391 -13.43 -33.48 -20.46
CA ASN A 391 -13.24 -34.17 -21.74
C ASN A 391 -13.98 -35.52 -21.81
N ARG A 392 -14.24 -36.15 -20.65
CA ARG A 392 -14.92 -37.44 -20.55
C ARG A 392 -16.39 -37.23 -20.21
N GLN A 393 -17.29 -37.67 -21.09
CA GLN A 393 -18.73 -37.38 -20.96
C GLN A 393 -19.37 -38.02 -19.74
N GLU A 394 -18.84 -39.16 -19.30
CA GLU A 394 -19.27 -39.90 -18.11
C GLU A 394 -18.86 -39.22 -16.81
N GLU A 395 -17.91 -38.26 -16.84
CA GLU A 395 -17.46 -37.51 -15.67
C GLU A 395 -18.39 -36.30 -15.43
N PRO A 396 -19.12 -36.25 -14.30
CA PRO A 396 -20.12 -35.22 -14.08
C PRO A 396 -19.54 -33.89 -13.59
N TYR A 397 -18.42 -33.91 -12.87
CA TYR A 397 -17.91 -32.79 -12.05
C TYR A 397 -16.42 -32.53 -12.27
N PHE A 398 -16.00 -31.26 -12.22
CA PHE A 398 -14.61 -30.85 -12.33
C PHE A 398 -13.76 -31.38 -11.19
N TYR A 399 -14.22 -31.31 -9.93
CA TYR A 399 -13.41 -31.75 -8.77
C TYR A 399 -12.98 -33.22 -8.84
N ALA A 400 -13.66 -34.04 -9.65
CA ALA A 400 -13.39 -35.47 -9.84
C ALA A 400 -12.98 -35.85 -11.27
N SER A 401 -12.95 -34.90 -12.21
CA SER A 401 -12.63 -35.19 -13.62
C SER A 401 -11.18 -35.65 -13.75
N THR A 402 -10.90 -36.68 -14.54
CA THR A 402 -9.53 -37.18 -14.74
C THR A 402 -8.83 -36.53 -15.92
N VAL A 403 -9.58 -36.14 -16.96
CA VAL A 403 -9.04 -35.52 -18.18
C VAL A 403 -9.79 -34.22 -18.48
N LEU A 404 -9.04 -33.12 -18.51
CA LEU A 404 -9.54 -31.79 -18.88
C LEU A 404 -8.93 -31.36 -20.21
N LYS A 405 -9.69 -30.62 -21.00
CA LYS A 405 -9.21 -30.01 -22.25
C LYS A 405 -9.32 -28.49 -22.15
N GLU A 406 -8.19 -27.82 -22.14
CA GLU A 406 -8.11 -26.37 -22.23
C GLU A 406 -8.05 -25.91 -23.70
N THR A 407 -8.65 -24.77 -24.01
CA THR A 407 -8.60 -24.13 -25.33
C THR A 407 -8.60 -22.61 -25.16
N ALA A 408 -7.69 -21.92 -25.84
CA ALA A 408 -7.72 -20.46 -25.91
C ALA A 408 -8.91 -20.01 -26.77
N LEU A 409 -9.86 -19.28 -26.18
CA LEU A 409 -11.00 -18.72 -26.90
C LEU A 409 -10.65 -17.41 -27.60
N ILE A 410 -9.90 -16.54 -26.90
CA ILE A 410 -9.43 -15.26 -27.41
C ILE A 410 -7.95 -15.13 -27.06
N ALA A 411 -7.10 -15.18 -28.09
CA ALA A 411 -5.66 -15.06 -27.98
C ALA A 411 -5.12 -14.13 -29.08
N ASN A 412 -5.31 -12.83 -28.89
CA ASN A 412 -4.75 -11.78 -29.76
C ASN A 412 -3.73 -10.94 -28.97
N GLN A 413 -3.23 -9.84 -29.56
CA GLN A 413 -2.21 -8.96 -28.94
C GLN A 413 -2.80 -7.92 -27.97
N LYS A 414 -4.13 -7.88 -27.80
CA LYS A 414 -4.84 -6.97 -26.92
C LYS A 414 -4.98 -7.58 -25.52
N GLU A 415 -5.32 -6.74 -24.54
CA GLU A 415 -5.61 -7.20 -23.18
C GLU A 415 -7.06 -7.66 -23.08
N ASN A 416 -7.32 -8.97 -23.09
CA ASN A 416 -8.66 -9.54 -23.06
C ASN A 416 -8.95 -10.21 -21.71
N TYR A 417 -9.90 -9.69 -20.94
CA TYR A 417 -10.18 -10.19 -19.60
C TYR A 417 -11.65 -10.01 -19.19
N GLN A 418 -12.02 -10.44 -17.97
CA GLN A 418 -13.41 -10.47 -17.48
C GLN A 418 -14.41 -11.17 -18.42
N PRO A 419 -14.14 -12.41 -18.86
CA PRO A 419 -15.08 -13.15 -19.69
C PRO A 419 -16.38 -13.49 -18.94
N SER A 420 -17.50 -13.46 -19.66
CA SER A 420 -18.81 -13.87 -19.14
C SER A 420 -19.66 -14.50 -20.24
N TYR A 421 -20.12 -15.74 -20.03
CA TYR A 421 -21.02 -16.43 -20.96
C TYR A 421 -22.38 -15.75 -21.06
N SER A 422 -22.94 -15.71 -22.28
CA SER A 422 -24.37 -15.46 -22.46
C SER A 422 -25.20 -16.54 -21.75
N PRO A 423 -26.44 -16.25 -21.32
CA PRO A 423 -27.27 -17.23 -20.61
C PRO A 423 -27.53 -18.52 -21.40
N ASP A 424 -27.53 -18.46 -22.74
CA ASP A 424 -27.69 -19.61 -23.63
C ASP A 424 -26.37 -20.30 -23.99
N GLY A 425 -25.23 -19.77 -23.53
CA GLY A 425 -23.90 -20.35 -23.71
C GLY A 425 -23.35 -20.24 -25.13
N LYS A 426 -23.97 -19.44 -26.02
CA LYS A 426 -23.52 -19.30 -27.42
C LYS A 426 -22.52 -18.16 -27.63
N GLU A 427 -22.46 -17.22 -26.70
CA GLU A 427 -21.63 -16.03 -26.81
C GLU A 427 -20.86 -15.78 -25.51
N VAL A 428 -19.78 -15.01 -25.60
CA VAL A 428 -18.95 -14.58 -24.46
C VAL A 428 -18.75 -13.08 -24.56
N ALA A 429 -19.14 -12.34 -23.54
CA ALA A 429 -18.70 -10.95 -23.38
C ALA A 429 -17.36 -10.88 -22.67
N PHE A 430 -16.58 -9.87 -23.00
CA PHE A 430 -15.26 -9.63 -22.41
C PHE A 430 -14.82 -8.18 -22.58
N LEU A 431 -13.87 -7.75 -21.76
CA LEU A 431 -13.20 -6.46 -21.89
C LEU A 431 -11.93 -6.63 -22.73
N GLU A 432 -11.79 -5.77 -23.74
CA GLU A 432 -10.57 -5.59 -24.54
C GLU A 432 -9.93 -4.24 -24.16
N ASP A 433 -8.63 -4.23 -23.90
CA ASP A 433 -7.86 -3.02 -23.55
C ASP A 433 -8.54 -2.16 -22.47
N ARG A 434 -9.21 -2.82 -21.52
CA ARG A 434 -9.81 -2.30 -20.27
C ARG A 434 -11.07 -1.49 -20.37
N ALA A 435 -11.22 -0.71 -21.42
CA ALA A 435 -12.34 0.20 -21.59
C ALA A 435 -13.21 -0.15 -22.81
N THR A 436 -13.07 -1.33 -23.40
CA THR A 436 -13.89 -1.74 -24.55
C THR A 436 -14.62 -3.06 -24.27
N LEU A 437 -15.94 -3.00 -24.07
CA LEU A 437 -16.77 -4.21 -23.91
C LEU A 437 -17.11 -4.80 -25.29
N LYS A 438 -16.80 -6.08 -25.49
CA LYS A 438 -17.05 -6.80 -26.74
C LYS A 438 -17.79 -8.11 -26.47
N ILE A 439 -18.48 -8.63 -27.49
CA ILE A 439 -19.07 -9.96 -27.50
C ILE A 439 -18.43 -10.80 -28.61
N LEU A 440 -17.99 -12.01 -28.27
CA LEU A 440 -17.58 -13.06 -29.18
C LEU A 440 -18.73 -14.06 -29.38
N ASN A 441 -19.08 -14.33 -30.64
CA ASN A 441 -19.95 -15.44 -30.99
C ASN A 441 -19.13 -16.74 -31.09
N LEU A 442 -19.44 -17.76 -30.29
CA LEU A 442 -18.59 -18.95 -30.17
C LEU A 442 -18.61 -19.85 -31.41
N ALA A 443 -19.69 -19.82 -32.19
CA ALA A 443 -19.83 -20.63 -33.40
C ALA A 443 -19.12 -19.98 -34.61
N THR A 444 -19.39 -18.70 -34.86
CA THR A 444 -18.84 -17.98 -36.02
C THR A 444 -17.46 -17.38 -35.77
N LYS A 445 -17.05 -17.28 -34.51
CA LYS A 445 -15.82 -16.59 -34.05
C LYS A 445 -15.78 -15.09 -34.35
N GLN A 446 -16.90 -14.49 -34.74
CA GLN A 446 -16.98 -13.05 -34.98
C GLN A 446 -17.16 -12.29 -33.66
N THR A 447 -16.51 -11.14 -33.56
CA THR A 447 -16.64 -10.22 -32.43
C THR A 447 -17.41 -8.96 -32.82
N ARG A 448 -18.16 -8.39 -31.87
CA ARG A 448 -18.79 -7.07 -32.00
C ARG A 448 -18.53 -6.22 -30.75
N THR A 449 -18.32 -4.91 -30.94
CA THR A 449 -18.12 -3.94 -29.86
C THR A 449 -19.46 -3.43 -29.36
N ILE A 450 -19.56 -3.24 -28.04
CA ILE A 450 -20.78 -2.78 -27.35
C ILE A 450 -20.55 -1.45 -26.64
N LEU A 451 -19.43 -1.32 -25.90
CA LEU A 451 -19.06 -0.09 -25.18
C LEU A 451 -17.59 0.25 -25.45
N THR A 452 -17.24 1.52 -25.26
CA THR A 452 -15.89 2.06 -25.48
C THR A 452 -15.44 2.94 -24.31
N ASP A 453 -14.29 3.60 -24.45
CA ASP A 453 -13.75 4.57 -23.50
C ASP A 453 -14.61 5.85 -23.34
N GLN A 454 -15.64 5.99 -24.16
CA GLN A 454 -16.66 7.03 -24.00
C GLN A 454 -17.61 6.73 -22.84
N GLU A 455 -17.76 5.46 -22.46
CA GLU A 455 -18.68 5.02 -21.40
C GLU A 455 -18.00 4.31 -20.24
N LEU A 456 -16.79 3.80 -20.46
CA LEU A 456 -16.03 3.01 -19.50
C LEU A 456 -14.70 3.70 -19.18
N PHE A 457 -14.32 3.69 -17.91
CA PHE A 457 -13.02 4.16 -17.47
C PHE A 457 -12.41 3.15 -16.49
N SER A 458 -11.11 2.90 -16.62
CA SER A 458 -10.40 1.88 -15.85
C SER A 458 -9.27 2.51 -15.02
N TRP A 459 -9.30 2.25 -13.72
CA TRP A 459 -8.25 2.52 -12.74
C TRP A 459 -7.29 1.34 -12.60
N GLY A 460 -7.75 0.11 -12.88
CA GLY A 460 -7.09 -1.16 -12.57
C GLY A 460 -7.32 -2.25 -13.62
N ASP A 461 -6.55 -3.33 -13.62
CA ASP A 461 -7.00 -4.56 -14.30
C ASP A 461 -8.15 -5.18 -13.51
N ASN A 462 -9.18 -5.71 -14.19
CA ASN A 462 -10.34 -6.38 -13.58
C ASN A 462 -11.25 -5.48 -12.69
N ASP A 463 -11.46 -4.23 -13.08
CA ASP A 463 -12.22 -3.22 -12.32
C ASP A 463 -13.55 -2.79 -12.95
N GLN A 464 -13.89 -3.31 -14.13
CA GLN A 464 -15.15 -2.98 -14.82
C GLN A 464 -16.30 -3.86 -14.30
N TYR A 465 -17.55 -3.41 -14.46
CA TYR A 465 -18.71 -4.19 -14.04
C TYR A 465 -19.80 -4.19 -15.11
N PHE A 466 -20.26 -5.38 -15.50
CA PHE A 466 -21.37 -5.57 -16.44
C PHE A 466 -22.09 -6.90 -16.18
N GLN A 467 -23.37 -7.00 -16.56
CA GLN A 467 -24.15 -8.22 -16.42
C GLN A 467 -25.16 -8.43 -17.55
N TRP A 468 -25.13 -9.63 -18.16
CA TRP A 468 -26.11 -10.08 -19.13
C TRP A 468 -27.52 -10.14 -18.52
N SER A 469 -28.51 -9.69 -19.29
CA SER A 469 -29.91 -9.99 -18.99
C SER A 469 -30.18 -11.50 -19.08
N PRO A 470 -31.19 -12.03 -18.37
CA PRO A 470 -31.51 -13.46 -18.40
C PRO A 470 -31.84 -14.03 -19.79
N ASP A 471 -32.24 -13.17 -20.74
CA ASP A 471 -32.51 -13.53 -22.13
C ASP A 471 -31.33 -13.25 -23.09
N GLY A 472 -30.23 -12.69 -22.58
CA GLY A 472 -29.00 -12.39 -23.33
C GLY A 472 -29.10 -11.18 -24.29
N LYS A 473 -30.18 -10.38 -24.21
CA LYS A 473 -30.41 -9.26 -25.14
C LYS A 473 -29.95 -7.89 -24.63
N TRP A 474 -29.64 -7.76 -23.35
CA TRP A 474 -29.27 -6.50 -22.73
C TRP A 474 -28.09 -6.64 -21.78
N PHE A 475 -27.35 -5.55 -21.59
CA PHE A 475 -26.41 -5.38 -20.49
C PHE A 475 -26.86 -4.30 -19.53
N LEU A 476 -26.69 -4.57 -18.24
CA LEU A 476 -26.49 -3.54 -17.21
C LEU A 476 -24.99 -3.37 -16.99
N PHE A 477 -24.53 -2.14 -16.77
CA PHE A 477 -23.11 -1.85 -16.50
C PHE A 477 -22.94 -0.57 -15.69
N ASP A 478 -21.78 -0.42 -15.04
CA ASP A 478 -21.39 0.81 -14.36
C ASP A 478 -20.94 1.83 -15.41
N TYR A 479 -21.71 2.91 -15.56
CA TYR A 479 -21.55 3.93 -16.59
C TYR A 479 -20.77 5.12 -16.03
N ASN A 480 -19.58 5.36 -16.61
CA ASN A 480 -18.75 6.52 -16.29
C ASN A 480 -19.08 7.64 -17.28
N ILE A 481 -19.77 8.67 -16.80
CA ILE A 481 -20.11 9.82 -17.65
C ILE A 481 -18.87 10.72 -17.78
N PRO A 482 -18.43 11.05 -19.02
CA PRO A 482 -17.28 11.93 -19.21
C PRO A 482 -17.43 13.26 -18.47
N ASN A 483 -16.37 13.66 -17.75
CA ASN A 483 -16.30 14.87 -16.92
C ASN A 483 -17.24 14.91 -15.69
N VAL A 484 -17.85 13.80 -15.32
CA VAL A 484 -18.64 13.66 -14.09
C VAL A 484 -17.93 12.67 -13.18
N ARG A 485 -17.90 12.97 -11.88
CA ARG A 485 -17.21 12.14 -10.90
C ARG A 485 -18.05 10.93 -10.49
N GLU A 486 -19.34 11.16 -10.28
CA GLU A 486 -20.30 10.17 -9.80
C GLU A 486 -20.63 9.13 -10.88
N GLY A 487 -20.69 7.85 -10.49
CA GLY A 487 -21.08 6.75 -11.36
C GLY A 487 -22.60 6.61 -11.52
N GLU A 488 -23.04 6.13 -12.67
CA GLU A 488 -24.46 5.87 -12.97
C GLU A 488 -24.65 4.44 -13.51
N ILE A 489 -25.89 3.96 -13.68
CA ILE A 489 -26.16 2.67 -14.32
C ILE A 489 -26.55 2.86 -15.78
N GLY A 490 -25.82 2.18 -16.66
CA GLY A 490 -26.09 2.12 -18.09
C GLY A 490 -26.87 0.88 -18.49
N LEU A 491 -27.76 1.04 -19.49
CA LEU A 491 -28.46 -0.03 -20.19
C LEU A 491 -28.15 0.03 -21.69
N ILE A 492 -27.79 -1.11 -22.29
CA ILE A 492 -27.55 -1.20 -23.74
C ILE A 492 -27.97 -2.57 -24.30
N SER A 493 -28.43 -2.58 -25.55
CA SER A 493 -28.71 -3.80 -26.31
C SER A 493 -27.42 -4.54 -26.68
N THR A 494 -27.44 -5.88 -26.63
CA THR A 494 -26.28 -6.72 -26.95
C THR A 494 -26.05 -6.87 -28.46
N ASP A 495 -26.86 -6.25 -29.32
CA ASP A 495 -26.72 -6.26 -30.78
C ASP A 495 -25.64 -5.30 -31.32
N GLY A 496 -25.14 -4.39 -30.47
CA GLY A 496 -24.14 -3.37 -30.83
C GLY A 496 -24.67 -2.22 -31.70
N LYS A 497 -25.99 -2.05 -31.79
CA LYS A 497 -26.64 -1.02 -32.65
C LYS A 497 -27.46 0.00 -31.86
N GLY A 498 -27.71 -0.25 -30.57
CA GLY A 498 -28.43 0.68 -29.68
C GLY A 498 -27.55 1.80 -29.13
N LYS A 499 -28.19 2.83 -28.55
CA LYS A 499 -27.50 3.85 -27.75
C LYS A 499 -27.50 3.43 -26.28
N VAL A 500 -26.44 3.80 -25.57
CA VAL A 500 -26.39 3.72 -24.10
C VAL A 500 -27.51 4.58 -23.52
N GLN A 501 -28.21 4.02 -22.54
CA GLN A 501 -29.22 4.73 -21.76
C GLN A 501 -28.76 4.81 -20.32
N ASN A 502 -28.62 6.03 -19.79
CA ASN A 502 -28.52 6.24 -18.35
C ASN A 502 -29.91 6.05 -17.74
N ILE A 503 -30.07 4.99 -16.94
CA ILE A 503 -31.38 4.62 -16.38
C ILE A 503 -31.56 5.02 -14.91
N THR A 504 -30.51 5.52 -14.25
CA THR A 504 -30.58 6.02 -12.86
C THR A 504 -30.72 7.54 -12.77
N GLN A 505 -29.99 8.28 -13.61
CA GLN A 505 -30.03 9.75 -13.74
C GLN A 505 -30.08 10.46 -12.39
N SER A 506 -29.18 10.07 -11.48
CA SER A 506 -29.29 10.43 -10.07
C SER A 506 -28.48 11.66 -9.69
N GLY A 507 -27.29 11.84 -10.28
CA GLY A 507 -26.27 12.76 -9.76
C GLY A 507 -25.69 12.32 -8.40
N PHE A 508 -25.88 11.05 -8.06
CA PHE A 508 -25.35 10.35 -6.90
C PHE A 508 -24.49 9.19 -7.38
N ASP A 509 -23.77 8.55 -6.47
CA ASP A 509 -22.95 7.39 -6.84
C ASP A 509 -23.82 6.14 -6.89
N ASP A 510 -24.10 5.66 -8.11
CA ASP A 510 -24.83 4.43 -8.40
C ASP A 510 -23.92 3.38 -9.06
N GLY A 511 -24.01 2.13 -8.60
CA GLY A 511 -23.17 1.05 -9.15
C GLY A 511 -23.66 -0.37 -8.87
N ARG A 512 -22.96 -1.33 -9.48
CA ARG A 512 -23.10 -2.79 -9.28
C ARG A 512 -24.51 -3.31 -9.49
N ALA A 513 -25.14 -2.90 -10.59
CA ALA A 513 -26.51 -3.32 -10.92
C ALA A 513 -26.62 -4.83 -11.23
N LYS A 514 -27.67 -5.48 -10.75
CA LYS A 514 -27.94 -6.91 -10.96
C LYS A 514 -29.34 -7.14 -11.49
N TRP A 515 -29.50 -7.98 -12.52
CA TRP A 515 -30.80 -8.47 -12.95
C TRP A 515 -31.44 -9.35 -11.88
N VAL A 516 -32.70 -9.08 -11.54
CA VAL A 516 -33.46 -9.81 -10.52
C VAL A 516 -34.86 -10.17 -11.03
N GLN A 517 -35.55 -11.07 -10.31
CA GLN A 517 -36.92 -11.50 -10.64
C GLN A 517 -37.10 -11.96 -12.10
N GLY A 518 -36.10 -12.69 -12.63
CA GLY A 518 -36.13 -13.18 -14.01
C GLY A 518 -35.99 -12.09 -15.08
N GLY A 519 -35.45 -10.92 -14.73
CA GLY A 519 -35.22 -9.81 -15.66
C GLY A 519 -36.35 -8.76 -15.66
N LYS A 520 -37.31 -8.88 -14.75
CA LYS A 520 -38.40 -7.89 -14.58
C LYS A 520 -37.97 -6.62 -13.85
N ALA A 521 -36.85 -6.69 -13.13
CA ALA A 521 -36.27 -5.57 -12.41
C ALA A 521 -34.74 -5.69 -12.33
N MET A 522 -34.09 -4.61 -11.93
CA MET A 522 -32.70 -4.59 -11.49
C MET A 522 -32.60 -4.21 -10.02
N LEU A 523 -31.64 -4.82 -9.32
CA LEU A 523 -31.12 -4.39 -8.02
C LEU A 523 -29.90 -3.48 -8.27
N TRP A 524 -29.71 -2.37 -7.56
CA TRP A 524 -28.44 -1.62 -7.59
C TRP A 524 -28.17 -0.92 -6.26
N PHE A 525 -26.97 -0.37 -6.09
CA PHE A 525 -26.57 0.38 -4.89
C PHE A 525 -26.49 1.87 -5.19
N SER A 526 -27.00 2.69 -4.28
CA SER A 526 -26.97 4.15 -4.40
C SER A 526 -26.63 4.79 -3.07
N ASN A 527 -25.82 5.85 -3.08
CA ASN A 527 -25.59 6.67 -1.88
C ASN A 527 -26.61 7.83 -1.70
N ARG A 528 -27.67 7.87 -2.51
CA ARG A 528 -28.69 8.94 -2.52
C ARG A 528 -29.29 9.31 -1.17
N GLU A 529 -29.73 8.31 -0.41
CA GLU A 529 -30.38 8.51 0.90
C GLU A 529 -29.40 8.31 2.06
N GLY A 530 -28.18 7.89 1.72
CA GLY A 530 -27.15 7.61 2.70
C GLY A 530 -26.65 8.87 3.36
N LEU A 531 -26.26 8.73 4.62
CA LEU A 531 -25.46 9.76 5.26
C LEU A 531 -24.18 9.94 4.46
N LYS A 532 -24.04 11.11 3.85
CA LYS A 532 -22.81 11.52 3.19
C LYS A 532 -21.76 11.85 4.24
N SER A 533 -20.52 11.54 3.88
CA SER A 533 -19.36 12.10 4.55
C SER A 533 -19.39 13.63 4.52
N LEU A 534 -18.63 14.25 5.42
CA LEU A 534 -18.45 15.70 5.38
C LEU A 534 -17.61 16.10 4.17
N SER A 535 -16.66 15.24 3.78
CA SER A 535 -15.90 15.33 2.53
C SER A 535 -16.60 14.64 1.37
N GLN A 536 -16.40 15.12 0.14
CA GLN A 536 -16.99 14.50 -1.06
C GLN A 536 -16.42 13.10 -1.32
N SER A 537 -15.14 12.87 -1.01
CA SER A 537 -14.44 11.60 -1.24
C SER A 537 -14.58 10.58 -0.11
N GLY A 538 -15.22 10.97 1.00
CA GLY A 538 -15.39 10.11 2.15
C GLY A 538 -16.35 8.95 1.91
N ASN A 539 -16.32 7.98 2.82
CA ASN A 539 -17.27 6.87 2.79
C ASN A 539 -18.69 7.39 3.01
N SER A 540 -19.55 7.21 2.01
CA SER A 540 -20.99 7.36 2.17
C SER A 540 -21.64 6.04 2.55
N GLN A 541 -22.71 6.11 3.35
CA GLN A 541 -23.61 4.98 3.45
C GLN A 541 -24.36 4.80 2.12
N GLN A 542 -24.73 3.57 1.82
CA GLN A 542 -25.49 3.21 0.63
C GLN A 542 -26.76 2.48 1.02
N ASP A 543 -27.67 2.43 0.05
CA ASP A 543 -28.90 1.65 0.08
C ASP A 543 -28.98 0.77 -1.15
N ALA A 544 -29.64 -0.38 -1.00
CA ALA A 544 -30.01 -1.21 -2.12
C ALA A 544 -31.37 -0.76 -2.66
N TYR A 545 -31.49 -0.64 -3.98
CA TYR A 545 -32.71 -0.26 -4.69
C TYR A 545 -33.14 -1.31 -5.70
N ALA A 546 -34.43 -1.31 -6.05
CA ALA A 546 -34.97 -2.01 -7.22
C ALA A 546 -35.58 -1.03 -8.22
N LEU A 547 -35.36 -1.27 -9.53
CA LEU A 547 -35.97 -0.52 -10.63
C LEU A 547 -36.64 -1.53 -11.53
N PHE A 548 -37.94 -1.32 -11.79
CA PHE A 548 -38.80 -2.27 -12.45
C PHE A 548 -38.99 -1.86 -13.91
N PHE A 549 -38.69 -2.79 -14.82
CA PHE A 549 -38.69 -2.53 -16.25
C PHE A 549 -40.10 -2.49 -16.87
N THR A 550 -41.13 -2.88 -16.12
CA THR A 550 -42.54 -2.80 -16.53
C THR A 550 -43.41 -2.25 -15.42
N GLN A 551 -44.50 -1.58 -15.78
CA GLN A 551 -45.51 -1.12 -14.82
C GLN A 551 -46.11 -2.29 -14.03
N ALA A 552 -46.41 -3.41 -14.70
CA ALA A 552 -46.99 -4.60 -14.08
C ALA A 552 -46.08 -5.20 -12.99
N ALA A 553 -44.77 -5.27 -13.23
CA ALA A 553 -43.83 -5.76 -12.21
C ALA A 553 -43.75 -4.80 -11.00
N PHE A 554 -43.83 -3.49 -11.23
CA PHE A 554 -43.85 -2.50 -10.16
C PHE A 554 -45.14 -2.56 -9.34
N ASP A 555 -46.29 -2.75 -9.98
CA ASP A 555 -47.58 -2.88 -9.29
C ASP A 555 -47.63 -4.16 -8.45
N GLN A 556 -47.09 -5.27 -8.95
CA GLN A 556 -46.96 -6.52 -8.18
C GLN A 556 -46.07 -6.35 -6.93
N PHE A 557 -44.98 -5.58 -7.05
CA PHE A 557 -44.12 -5.27 -5.92
C PHE A 557 -44.83 -4.41 -4.86
N LYS A 558 -45.71 -3.50 -5.28
CA LYS A 558 -46.46 -2.59 -4.39
C LYS A 558 -47.61 -3.25 -3.63
N LEU A 559 -48.03 -4.46 -4.01
CA LEU A 559 -49.09 -5.18 -3.29
C LEU A 559 -48.72 -5.39 -1.81
N THR A 560 -49.70 -5.19 -0.94
CA THR A 560 -49.62 -5.59 0.47
C THR A 560 -49.45 -7.11 0.59
N LYS A 561 -49.13 -7.60 1.79
CA LYS A 561 -48.99 -9.04 2.05
C LYS A 561 -50.29 -9.77 1.73
N GLU A 562 -51.43 -9.22 2.14
CA GLU A 562 -52.76 -9.80 1.96
C GLU A 562 -53.15 -9.80 0.47
N GLU A 563 -52.92 -8.69 -0.24
CA GLU A 563 -53.18 -8.59 -1.68
C GLU A 563 -52.29 -9.53 -2.49
N ALA A 564 -51.02 -9.69 -2.13
CA ALA A 564 -50.10 -10.59 -2.82
C ALA A 564 -50.50 -12.06 -2.63
N VAL A 565 -50.95 -12.45 -1.43
CA VAL A 565 -51.50 -13.79 -1.17
C VAL A 565 -52.77 -14.01 -2.00
N LEU A 566 -53.70 -13.06 -1.99
CA LEU A 566 -54.94 -13.14 -2.75
C LEU A 566 -54.69 -13.22 -4.26
N ALA A 567 -53.76 -12.40 -4.79
CA ALA A 567 -53.36 -12.43 -6.19
C ALA A 567 -52.80 -13.80 -6.58
N LYS A 568 -51.94 -14.39 -5.73
CA LYS A 568 -51.40 -15.73 -5.95
C LYS A 568 -52.47 -16.82 -5.91
N GLU A 569 -53.41 -16.75 -4.97
CA GLU A 569 -54.55 -17.68 -4.90
C GLU A 569 -55.47 -17.58 -6.12
N LEU A 570 -55.72 -16.35 -6.59
CA LEU A 570 -56.50 -16.09 -7.81
C LEU A 570 -55.78 -16.64 -9.05
N ASP A 571 -54.46 -16.42 -9.17
CA ASP A 571 -53.65 -16.95 -10.26
C ASP A 571 -53.62 -18.49 -10.25
N GLU A 572 -53.43 -19.12 -9.09
CA GLU A 572 -53.47 -20.58 -8.95
C GLU A 572 -54.86 -21.16 -9.27
N LYS A 573 -55.93 -20.45 -8.90
CA LYS A 573 -57.31 -20.84 -9.20
C LYS A 573 -57.62 -20.70 -10.69
N ASN A 574 -57.18 -19.61 -11.32
CA ASN A 574 -57.33 -19.33 -12.75
C ASN A 574 -56.52 -20.32 -13.61
N ALA A 575 -55.32 -20.70 -13.16
CA ALA A 575 -54.50 -21.75 -13.78
C ALA A 575 -55.16 -23.13 -13.69
N LYS A 576 -55.82 -23.45 -12.56
CA LYS A 576 -56.60 -24.70 -12.41
C LYS A 576 -57.88 -24.73 -13.24
N THR A 577 -58.53 -23.57 -13.49
CA THR A 577 -59.75 -23.50 -14.34
C THR A 577 -59.45 -23.59 -15.83
N THR A 578 -58.24 -23.23 -16.27
CA THR A 578 -57.81 -23.41 -17.68
C THR A 578 -57.38 -24.83 -18.01
N THR A 579 -57.07 -25.68 -17.02
CA THR A 579 -56.72 -27.10 -17.23
C THR A 579 -57.90 -28.08 -17.34
N THR A 580 -59.14 -27.64 -17.12
CA THR A 580 -60.34 -28.49 -17.15
C THR A 580 -61.17 -28.42 -18.44
N ALA A 581 -60.75 -27.67 -19.46
CA ALA A 581 -61.33 -27.74 -20.81
C ALA A 581 -60.45 -28.64 -21.70
N GLY A 582 -60.93 -29.85 -22.00
CA GLY A 582 -60.13 -30.93 -22.57
C GLY A 582 -59.68 -30.76 -24.02
N ASP A 583 -58.49 -31.27 -24.34
CA ASP A 583 -58.29 -32.22 -25.44
C ASP A 583 -56.98 -33.02 -25.22
N THR A 584 -57.10 -34.34 -25.36
CA THR A 584 -56.00 -35.31 -25.24
C THR A 584 -55.26 -35.43 -26.56
N THR A 585 -54.16 -34.71 -26.74
CA THR A 585 -52.91 -35.18 -27.42
C THR A 585 -51.87 -34.05 -27.53
N LYS A 586 -50.60 -34.43 -27.32
CA LYS A 586 -49.36 -33.62 -27.26
C LYS A 586 -49.13 -32.83 -25.96
N LYS A 587 -48.17 -33.34 -25.17
CA LYS A 587 -47.33 -32.52 -24.27
C LYS A 587 -46.71 -31.37 -25.09
N LYS A 588 -47.36 -30.21 -25.11
CA LYS A 588 -46.68 -28.94 -25.40
C LYS A 588 -45.89 -28.60 -24.15
N GLU A 589 -44.57 -28.67 -24.23
CA GLU A 589 -43.70 -27.96 -23.30
C GLU A 589 -44.20 -26.53 -23.19
N ALA A 590 -44.53 -26.11 -21.96
CA ALA A 590 -44.81 -24.72 -21.66
C ALA A 590 -43.56 -23.91 -22.07
N LYS A 591 -43.67 -23.14 -23.16
CA LYS A 591 -42.69 -22.10 -23.47
C LYS A 591 -42.64 -21.17 -22.25
N LYS A 592 -41.58 -21.26 -21.47
CA LYS A 592 -41.23 -20.21 -20.51
C LYS A 592 -41.13 -18.92 -21.30
N ASP A 593 -42.00 -17.97 -21.02
CA ASP A 593 -41.89 -16.63 -21.58
C ASP A 593 -40.68 -15.97 -20.91
N THR A 594 -39.51 -16.10 -21.54
CA THR A 594 -38.20 -15.69 -21.01
C THR A 594 -37.74 -14.34 -21.55
N ALA A 595 -38.52 -13.65 -22.39
CA ALA A 595 -38.09 -12.38 -22.97
C ALA A 595 -38.12 -11.26 -21.92
N VAL A 596 -37.02 -10.51 -21.82
CA VAL A 596 -36.97 -9.30 -20.99
C VAL A 596 -37.72 -8.18 -21.71
N VAL A 597 -38.74 -7.63 -21.03
CA VAL A 597 -39.54 -6.51 -21.52
C VAL A 597 -39.11 -5.26 -20.78
N ILE A 598 -38.81 -4.20 -21.53
CA ILE A 598 -38.39 -2.90 -21.00
C ILE A 598 -39.31 -1.82 -21.58
N GLU A 599 -40.15 -1.25 -20.73
CA GLU A 599 -40.96 -0.08 -21.03
C GLU A 599 -40.09 1.17 -20.72
N MET A 600 -39.72 1.98 -21.71
CA MET A 600 -38.87 3.15 -21.43
C MET A 600 -39.65 4.30 -20.79
N ASP A 601 -40.90 4.47 -21.20
CA ASP A 601 -41.76 5.53 -20.68
C ASP A 601 -42.01 5.32 -19.18
N GLY A 602 -41.67 6.33 -18.37
CA GLY A 602 -41.84 6.34 -16.92
C GLY A 602 -40.90 5.40 -16.15
N LEU A 603 -39.82 4.90 -16.76
CA LEU A 603 -38.87 4.00 -16.12
C LEU A 603 -38.25 4.58 -14.85
N GLU A 604 -37.94 5.88 -14.87
CA GLU A 604 -37.36 6.64 -13.77
C GLU A 604 -38.28 6.74 -12.53
N LEU A 605 -39.59 6.49 -12.72
CA LEU A 605 -40.62 6.52 -11.68
C LEU A 605 -40.87 5.15 -11.03
N ARG A 606 -40.45 4.06 -11.67
CA ARG A 606 -40.70 2.67 -11.21
C ARG A 606 -39.55 2.13 -10.37
N LYS A 607 -39.18 2.85 -9.32
CA LYS A 607 -38.08 2.48 -8.42
C LYS A 607 -38.52 2.42 -6.95
N ALA A 608 -37.85 1.57 -6.17
CA ALA A 608 -38.10 1.40 -4.75
C ALA A 608 -36.82 1.16 -3.97
N ARG A 609 -36.67 1.82 -2.81
CA ARG A 609 -35.64 1.51 -1.82
C ARG A 609 -35.97 0.19 -1.14
N LEU A 610 -35.00 -0.72 -1.05
CA LEU A 610 -35.19 -2.07 -0.51
C LEU A 610 -34.70 -2.18 0.94
N THR A 611 -33.56 -1.57 1.24
CA THR A 611 -33.00 -1.51 2.60
C THR A 611 -33.80 -0.54 3.47
N ILE A 612 -34.00 -0.90 4.74
CA ILE A 612 -34.71 -0.03 5.70
C ILE A 612 -33.79 1.01 6.36
N HIS A 613 -32.47 0.83 6.25
CA HIS A 613 -31.45 1.74 6.77
C HIS A 613 -30.28 1.83 5.78
N SER A 614 -29.73 3.03 5.64
CA SER A 614 -28.49 3.24 4.90
C SER A 614 -27.32 2.70 5.71
N SER A 615 -26.38 2.04 5.05
CA SER A 615 -25.24 1.41 5.74
C SER A 615 -24.04 1.20 4.82
N ASN A 616 -22.92 0.73 5.35
CA ASN A 616 -21.79 0.34 4.50
C ASN A 616 -22.07 -1.05 3.91
N LEU A 617 -22.48 -1.09 2.64
CA LEU A 617 -22.89 -2.29 1.92
C LEU A 617 -21.72 -2.86 1.12
N SER A 618 -21.54 -4.19 1.16
CA SER A 618 -20.56 -4.87 0.30
C SER A 618 -21.23 -5.60 -0.87
N ASP A 619 -22.34 -6.31 -0.62
CA ASP A 619 -23.10 -6.99 -1.65
C ASP A 619 -24.56 -7.26 -1.22
N ALA A 620 -25.43 -7.57 -2.19
CA ALA A 620 -26.84 -7.90 -1.97
C ALA A 620 -27.41 -8.84 -3.05
N LEU A 621 -28.46 -9.55 -2.67
CA LEU A 621 -29.23 -10.50 -3.46
C LEU A 621 -30.72 -10.37 -3.13
N ILE A 622 -31.60 -10.60 -4.11
CA ILE A 622 -33.07 -10.68 -3.90
C ILE A 622 -33.52 -12.13 -4.08
N SER A 623 -34.48 -12.57 -3.29
CA SER A 623 -35.13 -13.87 -3.42
C SER A 623 -35.86 -14.00 -4.77
N LYS A 624 -36.07 -15.24 -5.21
CA LYS A 624 -36.67 -15.54 -6.51
C LYS A 624 -38.06 -14.93 -6.73
N ASP A 625 -38.86 -14.90 -5.67
CA ASP A 625 -40.21 -14.33 -5.63
C ASP A 625 -40.23 -12.81 -5.41
N GLY A 626 -39.08 -12.19 -5.09
CA GLY A 626 -39.00 -10.76 -4.82
C GLY A 626 -39.51 -10.35 -3.43
N ASP A 627 -39.73 -11.30 -2.52
CA ASP A 627 -40.27 -11.02 -1.18
C ASP A 627 -39.20 -10.71 -0.13
N ALA A 628 -37.93 -11.05 -0.36
CA ALA A 628 -36.84 -10.79 0.57
C ALA A 628 -35.55 -10.29 -0.11
N ILE A 629 -34.82 -9.42 0.58
CA ILE A 629 -33.44 -9.03 0.24
C ILE A 629 -32.47 -9.58 1.28
N TYR A 630 -31.34 -10.10 0.82
CA TYR A 630 -30.18 -10.51 1.60
C TYR A 630 -29.02 -9.58 1.30
N TYR A 631 -28.39 -8.98 2.30
CA TYR A 631 -27.34 -7.98 2.08
C TYR A 631 -26.26 -8.05 3.14
N LEU A 632 -25.01 -7.87 2.70
CA LEU A 632 -23.85 -7.80 3.56
C LEU A 632 -23.59 -6.36 3.95
N THR A 633 -23.71 -6.09 5.25
CA THR A 633 -23.57 -4.74 5.79
C THR A 633 -22.80 -4.71 7.10
N ARG A 634 -22.17 -3.57 7.36
CA ARG A 634 -21.51 -3.26 8.62
C ARG A 634 -22.24 -2.12 9.34
N PHE A 635 -22.75 -2.42 10.54
CA PHE A 635 -23.24 -1.43 11.51
C PHE A 635 -22.25 -1.20 12.66
N GLU A 636 -21.69 -2.30 13.19
CA GLU A 636 -20.72 -2.28 14.30
C GLU A 636 -19.40 -2.96 13.90
N LYS A 637 -19.09 -4.12 14.51
CA LYS A 637 -17.88 -4.90 14.28
C LYS A 637 -18.04 -5.75 13.02
N GLY A 638 -17.31 -5.37 11.97
CA GLY A 638 -17.24 -6.14 10.72
C GLY A 638 -18.55 -6.21 9.93
N TYR A 639 -18.50 -6.84 8.77
CA TYR A 639 -19.67 -7.10 7.94
C TYR A 639 -20.38 -8.36 8.37
N ASN A 640 -21.72 -8.33 8.35
CA ASN A 640 -22.61 -9.43 8.66
C ASN A 640 -23.66 -9.59 7.55
N LEU A 641 -24.26 -10.78 7.44
CA LEU A 641 -25.36 -11.01 6.50
C LEU A 641 -26.70 -10.70 7.17
N TRP A 642 -27.46 -9.79 6.56
CA TRP A 642 -28.78 -9.38 7.00
C TRP A 642 -29.84 -9.78 5.98
N THR A 643 -31.08 -9.93 6.44
CA THR A 643 -32.24 -10.15 5.58
C THR A 643 -33.37 -9.21 5.96
N THR A 644 -34.10 -8.71 4.96
CA THR A 644 -35.31 -7.91 5.12
C THR A 644 -36.43 -8.48 4.27
N ASN A 645 -37.60 -8.72 4.85
CA ASN A 645 -38.82 -8.98 4.08
C ASN A 645 -39.30 -7.67 3.44
N LEU A 646 -39.44 -7.65 2.12
CA LEU A 646 -39.67 -6.42 1.36
C LEU A 646 -41.11 -5.90 1.50
N ARG A 647 -42.07 -6.75 1.89
CA ARG A 647 -43.47 -6.35 2.14
C ARG A 647 -43.70 -5.93 3.59
N THR A 648 -43.32 -6.76 4.55
CA THR A 648 -43.55 -6.49 5.99
C THR A 648 -42.50 -5.57 6.60
N LYS A 649 -41.36 -5.37 5.94
CA LYS A 649 -40.17 -4.64 6.42
C LYS A 649 -39.50 -5.26 7.65
N GLU A 650 -39.91 -6.46 8.06
CA GLU A 650 -39.24 -7.22 9.10
C GLU A 650 -37.78 -7.49 8.71
N THR A 651 -36.84 -7.12 9.58
CA THR A 651 -35.40 -7.17 9.32
C THR A 651 -34.67 -7.87 10.45
N LYS A 652 -33.75 -8.78 10.11
CA LYS A 652 -32.91 -9.48 11.09
C LYS A 652 -31.51 -9.76 10.56
N GLN A 653 -30.53 -9.84 11.46
CA GLN A 653 -29.22 -10.38 11.14
C GLN A 653 -29.38 -11.89 10.94
N LEU A 654 -29.07 -12.38 9.74
CA LEU A 654 -29.17 -13.79 9.39
C LEU A 654 -27.91 -14.56 9.83
N VAL A 655 -26.72 -13.99 9.62
CA VAL A 655 -25.43 -14.61 9.99
C VAL A 655 -24.45 -13.56 10.52
N ALA A 656 -23.86 -13.83 11.69
CA ALA A 656 -22.80 -13.02 12.29
C ALA A 656 -21.42 -13.46 11.74
N LEU A 657 -20.95 -12.81 10.67
CA LEU A 657 -19.66 -13.12 10.04
C LEU A 657 -18.51 -12.37 10.72
N ASN A 658 -18.75 -11.12 11.14
CA ASN A 658 -17.73 -10.17 11.60
C ASN A 658 -16.54 -10.05 10.63
N ALA A 659 -16.81 -10.11 9.32
CA ALA A 659 -15.77 -10.06 8.30
C ALA A 659 -15.12 -8.67 8.24
N ASN A 660 -13.81 -8.61 8.03
CA ASN A 660 -13.08 -7.35 8.03
C ASN A 660 -13.26 -6.58 6.71
N GLY A 661 -13.16 -7.28 5.57
CA GLY A 661 -13.15 -6.68 4.22
C GLY A 661 -14.49 -6.68 3.49
N GLY A 662 -15.58 -7.13 4.11
CA GLY A 662 -16.84 -7.41 3.43
C GLY A 662 -16.83 -8.78 2.77
N GLY A 663 -17.62 -8.93 1.70
CA GLY A 663 -17.66 -10.17 0.93
C GLY A 663 -18.48 -10.06 -0.35
N SER A 664 -18.54 -11.15 -1.08
CA SER A 664 -19.38 -11.30 -2.28
C SER A 664 -20.33 -12.47 -2.11
N MET A 665 -21.51 -12.37 -2.72
CA MET A 665 -22.56 -13.39 -2.66
C MET A 665 -23.11 -13.72 -4.04
N VAL A 666 -23.35 -15.01 -4.26
CA VAL A 666 -24.02 -15.51 -5.46
C VAL A 666 -25.07 -16.56 -5.09
N TRP A 667 -26.16 -16.59 -5.84
CA TRP A 667 -27.15 -17.67 -5.77
C TRP A 667 -26.64 -18.91 -6.48
N ASP A 668 -27.09 -20.09 -6.04
CA ASP A 668 -27.19 -21.24 -6.95
C ASP A 668 -28.25 -20.98 -8.04
N LYS A 669 -28.24 -21.78 -9.11
CA LYS A 669 -29.14 -21.59 -10.25
C LYS A 669 -30.63 -21.54 -9.86
N ASP A 670 -31.02 -22.34 -8.87
CA ASP A 670 -32.40 -22.42 -8.40
C ASP A 670 -32.79 -21.32 -7.41
N GLN A 671 -31.82 -20.54 -6.90
CA GLN A 671 -31.95 -19.53 -5.84
C GLN A 671 -32.47 -20.11 -4.52
N LYS A 672 -31.92 -21.27 -4.12
CA LYS A 672 -32.21 -21.98 -2.87
C LYS A 672 -31.08 -21.83 -1.85
N SER A 673 -29.87 -21.52 -2.27
CA SER A 673 -28.70 -21.38 -1.37
C SER A 673 -27.83 -20.21 -1.79
N ILE A 674 -27.34 -19.47 -0.80
CA ILE A 674 -26.39 -18.37 -1.01
C ILE A 674 -24.98 -18.93 -0.82
N PHE A 675 -24.10 -18.68 -1.78
CA PHE A 675 -22.67 -18.93 -1.63
C PHE A 675 -21.98 -17.61 -1.36
N LEU A 676 -21.12 -17.59 -0.34
CA LEU A 676 -20.48 -16.39 0.17
C LEU A 676 -18.97 -16.57 0.23
N ASN A 677 -18.22 -15.59 -0.27
CA ASN A 677 -16.79 -15.45 -0.02
C ASN A 677 -16.53 -14.19 0.82
N ALA A 678 -16.01 -14.37 2.03
CA ALA A 678 -15.60 -13.28 2.92
C ALA A 678 -14.26 -13.62 3.58
N ASP A 679 -13.35 -12.63 3.64
CA ASP A 679 -11.98 -12.78 4.14
C ASP A 679 -11.24 -14.02 3.58
N GLY A 680 -11.49 -14.33 2.30
CA GLY A 680 -10.88 -15.44 1.57
C GLY A 680 -11.39 -16.82 1.97
N LYS A 681 -12.54 -16.91 2.65
CA LYS A 681 -13.20 -18.17 3.05
C LYS A 681 -14.56 -18.30 2.37
N ILE A 682 -14.85 -19.50 1.86
CA ILE A 682 -16.10 -19.81 1.18
C ILE A 682 -17.07 -20.52 2.13
N SER A 683 -18.33 -20.09 2.14
CA SER A 683 -19.43 -20.79 2.81
C SER A 683 -20.69 -20.88 1.96
N LYS A 684 -21.51 -21.89 2.26
CA LYS A 684 -22.89 -22.04 1.78
C LYS A 684 -23.85 -21.65 2.90
N ILE A 685 -24.90 -20.91 2.58
CA ILE A 685 -25.88 -20.39 3.52
C ILE A 685 -27.27 -20.79 3.04
N ASP A 686 -28.05 -21.39 3.95
CA ASP A 686 -29.49 -21.54 3.79
C ASP A 686 -30.18 -20.21 4.09
N PRO A 687 -30.84 -19.58 3.10
CA PRO A 687 -31.45 -18.26 3.24
C PRO A 687 -32.70 -18.24 4.16
N THR A 688 -33.30 -19.40 4.44
CA THR A 688 -34.48 -19.51 5.33
C THR A 688 -34.08 -19.69 6.78
N SER A 689 -33.13 -20.60 7.06
CA SER A 689 -32.70 -20.91 8.43
C SER A 689 -31.50 -20.09 8.91
N GLY A 690 -30.70 -19.53 8.00
CA GLY A 690 -29.41 -18.90 8.31
C GLY A 690 -28.29 -19.90 8.60
N LYS A 691 -28.52 -21.20 8.39
CA LYS A 691 -27.50 -22.23 8.59
C LYS A 691 -26.32 -21.98 7.64
N GLN A 692 -25.13 -21.79 8.22
CA GLN A 692 -23.87 -21.60 7.51
C GLN A 692 -23.06 -22.90 7.51
N GLU A 693 -22.62 -23.33 6.34
CA GLU A 693 -21.75 -24.49 6.15
C GLU A 693 -20.46 -24.04 5.47
N SER A 694 -19.31 -24.34 6.09
CA SER A 694 -18.01 -24.03 5.49
C SER A 694 -17.74 -24.95 4.30
N ILE A 695 -17.29 -24.38 3.18
CA ILE A 695 -16.82 -25.17 2.03
C ILE A 695 -15.31 -25.31 2.16
N SER A 696 -14.85 -26.56 2.15
CA SER A 696 -13.45 -26.90 2.33
C SER A 696 -12.66 -26.75 1.02
N THR A 697 -11.46 -26.18 1.12
CA THR A 697 -10.57 -25.89 -0.02
C THR A 697 -9.28 -26.72 0.03
N ASN A 698 -9.36 -27.98 0.46
CA ASN A 698 -8.21 -28.87 0.73
C ASN A 698 -7.43 -29.32 -0.53
N GLY A 699 -6.62 -28.43 -1.10
CA GLY A 699 -5.74 -28.74 -2.24
C GLY A 699 -4.29 -28.35 -1.98
N ASP A 700 -3.41 -28.74 -2.89
CA ASP A 700 -2.00 -28.35 -2.91
C ASP A 700 -1.67 -27.66 -4.25
N MET A 701 -0.85 -26.61 -4.17
CA MET A 701 -0.29 -25.90 -5.31
C MET A 701 1.21 -26.20 -5.39
N ASN A 702 1.69 -26.70 -6.52
CA ASN A 702 3.12 -26.75 -6.81
C ASN A 702 3.53 -25.39 -7.38
N LEU A 703 4.20 -24.59 -6.56
CA LEU A 703 4.67 -23.24 -6.87
C LEU A 703 6.11 -23.30 -7.39
N ASP A 704 6.35 -22.79 -8.59
CA ASP A 704 7.69 -22.43 -9.07
C ASP A 704 7.97 -20.97 -8.72
N VAL A 705 8.82 -20.74 -7.72
CA VAL A 705 9.09 -19.40 -7.19
C VAL A 705 9.83 -18.51 -8.19
N ALA A 706 10.77 -19.06 -8.96
CA ALA A 706 11.50 -18.30 -9.97
C ALA A 706 10.58 -17.88 -11.13
N ALA A 707 9.71 -18.79 -11.59
CA ALA A 707 8.76 -18.49 -12.65
C ALA A 707 7.70 -17.47 -12.19
N GLU A 708 7.17 -17.59 -10.97
CA GLU A 708 6.25 -16.60 -10.40
C GLU A 708 6.91 -15.21 -10.29
N ARG A 709 8.17 -15.13 -9.85
CA ARG A 709 8.91 -13.85 -9.79
C ARG A 709 9.14 -13.25 -11.17
N ALA A 710 9.50 -14.08 -12.16
CA ALA A 710 9.67 -13.63 -13.54
C ALA A 710 8.35 -13.09 -14.12
N PHE A 711 7.24 -13.77 -13.84
CA PHE A 711 5.91 -13.31 -14.19
C PHE A 711 5.58 -11.97 -13.50
N MET A 712 5.75 -11.87 -12.18
CA MET A 712 5.47 -10.64 -11.44
C MET A 712 6.28 -9.45 -11.96
N PHE A 713 7.56 -9.64 -12.29
CA PHE A 713 8.39 -8.62 -12.93
C PHE A 713 7.81 -8.17 -14.28
N GLU A 714 7.47 -9.14 -15.14
CA GLU A 714 6.89 -8.87 -16.47
C GLU A 714 5.57 -8.12 -16.36
N HIS A 715 4.71 -8.55 -15.44
CA HIS A 715 3.42 -7.95 -15.16
C HIS A 715 3.57 -6.48 -14.79
N VAL A 716 4.43 -6.17 -13.81
CA VAL A 716 4.68 -4.78 -13.39
C VAL A 716 5.22 -3.93 -14.54
N TRP A 717 6.21 -4.47 -15.27
CA TRP A 717 6.82 -3.73 -16.38
C TRP A 717 5.81 -3.41 -17.49
N ARG A 718 5.02 -4.41 -17.90
CA ARG A 718 4.01 -4.30 -18.95
C ARG A 718 2.83 -3.44 -18.52
N ARG A 719 2.36 -3.59 -17.28
CA ARG A 719 1.26 -2.78 -16.72
C ARG A 719 1.66 -1.31 -16.70
N THR A 720 2.85 -1.00 -16.18
CA THR A 720 3.40 0.36 -16.19
C THR A 720 3.37 0.97 -17.58
N LYS A 721 3.87 0.25 -18.59
CA LYS A 721 3.86 0.70 -19.99
C LYS A 721 2.47 1.06 -20.51
N LYS A 722 1.43 0.37 -20.02
CA LYS A 722 0.06 0.50 -20.52
C LYS A 722 -0.80 1.49 -19.73
N THR A 723 -0.44 1.82 -18.50
CA THR A 723 -1.28 2.64 -17.63
C THR A 723 -0.62 3.86 -17.06
N PHE A 724 0.66 4.10 -17.31
CA PHE A 724 1.30 5.33 -16.86
C PHE A 724 0.58 6.56 -17.45
N TYR A 725 0.30 7.57 -16.62
CA TYR A 725 -0.58 8.69 -16.98
C TYR A 725 -0.09 9.56 -18.16
N THR A 726 1.16 9.38 -18.61
CA THR A 726 1.72 10.05 -19.78
C THR A 726 2.51 9.07 -20.64
N ALA A 727 2.30 9.10 -21.96
CA ALA A 727 2.98 8.20 -22.90
C ALA A 727 4.50 8.44 -23.00
N THR A 728 5.01 9.57 -22.48
CA THR A 728 6.42 9.95 -22.58
C THR A 728 7.31 9.36 -21.48
N PHE A 729 6.74 8.80 -20.40
CA PHE A 729 7.49 8.32 -19.22
C PHE A 729 8.53 9.33 -18.70
N HIS A 730 8.20 10.63 -18.75
CA HIS A 730 9.13 11.72 -18.41
C HIS A 730 10.45 11.75 -19.22
N GLY A 731 10.43 11.21 -20.45
CA GLY A 731 11.59 11.13 -21.33
C GLY A 731 12.41 9.85 -21.18
N ILE A 732 11.97 8.91 -20.35
CA ILE A 732 12.65 7.63 -20.14
C ILE A 732 12.30 6.64 -21.25
N ASP A 733 13.32 5.98 -21.80
CA ASP A 733 13.14 4.81 -22.67
C ASP A 733 12.85 3.57 -21.80
N TRP A 734 11.57 3.40 -21.47
CA TRP A 734 11.10 2.31 -20.60
C TRP A 734 11.45 0.90 -21.10
N ASP A 735 11.50 0.72 -22.43
CA ASP A 735 11.80 -0.58 -23.03
C ASP A 735 13.28 -0.95 -22.83
N SER A 736 14.17 0.04 -22.82
CA SER A 736 15.61 -0.16 -22.68
C SER A 736 16.06 -0.67 -21.31
N TYR A 737 15.25 -0.51 -20.26
CA TYR A 737 15.59 -0.92 -18.88
C TYR A 737 15.18 -2.36 -18.56
N LYS A 738 14.17 -2.90 -19.26
CA LYS A 738 13.70 -4.28 -19.04
C LYS A 738 14.84 -5.31 -19.03
N PRO A 739 15.71 -5.41 -20.06
CA PRO A 739 16.74 -6.44 -20.09
C PRO A 739 17.75 -6.31 -18.95
N ASP A 740 18.06 -5.09 -18.49
CA ASP A 740 19.02 -4.85 -17.42
C ASP A 740 18.50 -5.41 -16.10
N TYR A 741 17.26 -5.08 -15.74
CA TYR A 741 16.65 -5.50 -14.48
C TYR A 741 16.21 -6.97 -14.49
N GLN A 742 15.73 -7.47 -15.63
CA GLN A 742 15.36 -8.88 -15.77
C GLN A 742 16.57 -9.80 -15.53
N ALA A 743 17.78 -9.37 -15.89
CA ALA A 743 19.02 -10.13 -15.67
C ALA A 743 19.34 -10.33 -14.18
N TYR A 744 18.73 -9.56 -13.27
CA TYR A 744 18.93 -9.74 -11.82
C TYR A 744 18.04 -10.82 -11.22
N LEU A 745 16.94 -11.22 -11.86
CA LEU A 745 15.97 -12.17 -11.29
C LEU A 745 16.58 -13.48 -10.75
N PRO A 746 17.54 -14.14 -11.45
CA PRO A 746 18.19 -15.35 -10.93
C PRO A 746 19.01 -15.13 -9.65
N HIS A 747 19.35 -13.87 -9.37
CA HIS A 747 20.16 -13.43 -8.24
C HIS A 747 19.31 -12.92 -7.06
N ILE A 748 17.98 -12.84 -7.20
CA ILE A 748 17.06 -12.43 -6.13
C ILE A 748 16.71 -13.63 -5.24
N GLY A 749 17.00 -13.53 -3.95
CA GLY A 749 16.75 -14.59 -2.96
C GLY A 749 15.35 -14.55 -2.35
N ASN A 750 14.87 -13.35 -1.99
CA ASN A 750 13.67 -13.16 -1.19
C ASN A 750 12.82 -11.96 -1.66
N ASN A 751 11.70 -11.72 -0.98
CA ASN A 751 10.77 -10.65 -1.35
C ASN A 751 11.25 -9.25 -0.94
N TYR A 752 12.18 -9.11 0.03
CA TYR A 752 12.87 -7.84 0.29
C TYR A 752 13.64 -7.38 -0.95
N GLU A 753 14.55 -8.24 -1.44
CA GLU A 753 15.37 -7.96 -2.62
C GLU A 753 14.54 -7.79 -3.90
N PHE A 754 13.45 -8.55 -4.05
CA PHE A 754 12.54 -8.38 -5.19
C PHE A 754 11.85 -7.00 -5.15
N SER A 755 11.30 -6.60 -4.00
CA SER A 755 10.64 -5.29 -3.86
C SER A 755 11.61 -4.12 -4.03
N GLU A 756 12.87 -4.29 -3.60
CA GLU A 756 13.94 -3.32 -3.84
C GLU A 756 14.27 -3.21 -5.32
N MET A 757 14.51 -4.33 -6.01
CA MET A 757 14.80 -4.36 -7.44
C MET A 757 13.68 -3.73 -8.26
N MET A 758 12.44 -4.06 -7.94
CA MET A 758 11.27 -3.46 -8.57
C MET A 758 11.16 -1.96 -8.29
N SER A 759 11.48 -1.51 -7.07
CA SER A 759 11.51 -0.08 -6.74
C SER A 759 12.62 0.68 -7.46
N GLU A 760 13.79 0.05 -7.65
CA GLU A 760 14.92 0.62 -8.40
C GLU A 760 14.59 0.75 -9.90
N LEU A 761 13.84 -0.20 -10.49
CA LEU A 761 13.33 -0.10 -11.86
C LEU A 761 12.26 1.01 -12.00
N LEU A 762 11.25 0.98 -11.14
CA LEU A 762 10.16 1.97 -11.16
C LEU A 762 10.66 3.39 -10.85
N GLY A 763 11.72 3.50 -10.05
CA GLY A 763 12.36 4.76 -9.71
C GLY A 763 12.96 5.52 -10.88
N GLU A 764 13.26 4.85 -12.01
CA GLU A 764 13.72 5.49 -13.25
C GLU A 764 12.67 6.48 -13.80
N LEU A 765 11.38 6.24 -13.56
CA LEU A 765 10.28 7.08 -14.05
C LEU A 765 10.22 8.47 -13.42
N ASN A 766 10.97 8.71 -12.34
CA ASN A 766 10.95 9.94 -11.56
C ASN A 766 9.52 10.45 -11.28
N VAL A 767 8.75 9.67 -10.54
CA VAL A 767 7.33 9.91 -10.32
C VAL A 767 6.92 9.56 -8.90
N SER A 768 6.03 10.36 -8.32
CA SER A 768 5.38 10.08 -7.04
C SER A 768 4.48 8.83 -7.13
N HIS A 769 4.07 8.30 -5.97
CA HIS A 769 3.19 7.12 -5.88
C HIS A 769 3.72 5.91 -6.66
N SER A 770 5.04 5.75 -6.71
CA SER A 770 5.68 4.67 -7.44
C SER A 770 6.70 3.90 -6.63
N GLY A 771 6.67 2.58 -6.77
CA GLY A 771 7.56 1.66 -6.08
C GLY A 771 6.93 0.30 -5.84
N ALA A 772 7.67 -0.55 -5.15
CA ALA A 772 7.20 -1.81 -4.62
C ALA A 772 7.54 -1.94 -3.13
N SER A 773 6.78 -2.76 -2.41
CA SER A 773 6.95 -2.98 -0.99
C SER A 773 6.62 -4.42 -0.63
N TYR A 774 7.29 -4.92 0.39
CA TYR A 774 7.06 -6.22 1.00
C TYR A 774 6.55 -6.04 2.43
N PHE A 775 5.47 -6.73 2.78
CA PHE A 775 4.81 -6.64 4.08
C PHE A 775 4.83 -7.96 4.88
N GLY A 776 5.68 -8.92 4.49
CA GLY A 776 5.78 -10.17 5.22
C GLY A 776 6.67 -10.04 6.46
N GLY A 777 6.12 -10.39 7.62
CA GLY A 777 6.87 -10.56 8.87
C GLY A 777 6.60 -11.95 9.44
N GLY A 778 7.62 -12.56 10.04
CA GLY A 778 7.48 -13.87 10.69
C GLY A 778 6.42 -13.84 11.80
N SER A 779 5.61 -14.90 11.90
CA SER A 779 4.70 -15.06 13.04
C SER A 779 5.50 -15.08 14.33
N GLY A 780 5.18 -14.22 15.28
CA GLY A 780 5.86 -14.17 16.57
C GLY A 780 7.06 -13.23 16.64
N GLY A 781 7.16 -12.24 15.74
CA GLY A 781 8.15 -11.16 15.89
C GLY A 781 8.04 -10.37 17.20
N ASP A 782 9.03 -9.53 17.48
CA ASP A 782 9.01 -8.66 18.66
C ASP A 782 7.92 -7.58 18.53
N ALA A 783 7.37 -7.19 19.68
CA ALA A 783 6.25 -6.26 19.80
C ALA A 783 6.41 -5.46 21.10
N THR A 784 7.32 -4.49 21.10
CA THR A 784 7.62 -3.66 22.27
C THR A 784 6.38 -2.82 22.65
N ALA A 785 6.02 -2.84 23.93
CA ALA A 785 4.92 -2.03 24.45
C ALA A 785 5.43 -0.68 24.98
N ALA A 786 4.54 0.30 25.02
CA ALA A 786 4.81 1.66 25.47
C ALA A 786 4.05 1.99 26.77
N LEU A 787 4.71 2.75 27.65
CA LEU A 787 4.11 3.24 28.90
C LEU A 787 3.48 4.64 28.75
N GLY A 788 3.63 5.29 27.59
CA GLY A 788 3.13 6.64 27.33
C GLY A 788 3.85 7.69 28.18
N VAL A 789 5.17 7.64 28.18
CA VAL A 789 6.05 8.60 28.86
C VAL A 789 7.26 8.91 28.00
N PHE A 790 7.86 10.08 28.21
CA PHE A 790 9.23 10.35 27.79
C PHE A 790 10.19 9.97 28.91
N TYR A 791 11.32 9.39 28.55
CA TYR A 791 12.38 9.00 29.48
C TYR A 791 13.51 10.03 29.46
N ASP A 792 14.08 10.33 30.63
CA ASP A 792 15.31 11.12 30.72
C ASP A 792 16.47 10.33 30.10
N VAL A 793 16.84 10.69 28.87
CA VAL A 793 17.87 10.01 28.07
C VAL A 793 19.27 10.10 28.67
N ASN A 794 19.49 10.98 29.67
CA ASN A 794 20.76 11.15 30.36
C ASN A 794 20.82 10.37 31.69
N PHE A 795 19.75 9.68 32.08
CA PHE A 795 19.74 8.92 33.33
C PHE A 795 20.53 7.60 33.23
N ALA A 796 21.68 7.54 33.93
CA ALA A 796 22.57 6.39 33.95
C ALA A 796 22.37 5.43 35.14
N GLY A 797 21.47 5.75 36.07
CA GLY A 797 21.22 4.92 37.26
C GLY A 797 20.41 3.64 36.97
N PRO A 798 20.24 2.77 37.98
CA PRO A 798 19.30 1.65 37.88
C PRO A 798 17.88 2.18 37.67
N GLY A 799 17.05 1.44 36.91
CA GLY A 799 15.74 1.94 36.50
C GLY A 799 15.76 2.84 35.26
N VAL A 800 14.61 3.42 34.96
CA VAL A 800 14.43 4.50 33.98
C VAL A 800 13.68 5.67 34.63
N ARG A 801 14.14 6.90 34.39
CA ARG A 801 13.54 8.10 34.97
C ARG A 801 12.54 8.71 33.99
N VAL A 802 11.35 9.03 34.49
CA VAL A 802 10.29 9.71 33.73
C VAL A 802 10.60 11.20 33.60
N GLU A 803 10.74 11.69 32.38
CA GLU A 803 10.88 13.12 32.06
C GLU A 803 9.49 13.78 31.92
N GLU A 804 8.59 13.13 31.19
CA GLU A 804 7.23 13.62 30.97
C GLU A 804 6.24 12.47 30.89
N VAL A 805 5.03 12.68 31.43
CA VAL A 805 3.90 11.75 31.25
C VAL A 805 3.03 12.24 30.10
N ILE A 806 2.83 11.39 29.08
CA ILE A 806 2.02 11.75 27.92
C ILE A 806 0.54 11.72 28.33
N LYS A 807 -0.14 12.84 28.10
CA LYS A 807 -1.57 13.01 28.38
C LYS A 807 -2.39 11.92 27.68
N ASP A 808 -3.39 11.40 28.39
CA ASP A 808 -4.29 10.30 27.98
C ASP A 808 -3.59 8.93 27.86
N GLY A 809 -2.30 8.84 28.19
CA GLY A 809 -1.53 7.60 28.16
C GLY A 809 -1.82 6.63 29.32
N PRO A 810 -1.13 5.47 29.33
CA PRO A 810 -1.25 4.47 30.39
C PRO A 810 -0.95 4.98 31.79
N LEU A 811 0.02 5.89 31.93
CA LEU A 811 0.45 6.43 33.22
C LEU A 811 -0.20 7.78 33.61
N ASP A 812 -0.97 8.40 32.70
CA ASP A 812 -1.82 9.56 33.00
C ASP A 812 -3.18 9.10 33.57
N LYS A 813 -3.16 8.63 34.83
CA LYS A 813 -4.37 8.22 35.56
C LYS A 813 -4.51 9.01 36.86
N ALA A 814 -5.74 9.42 37.17
CA ALA A 814 -6.05 10.27 38.33
C ALA A 814 -5.60 9.68 39.68
N ASN A 815 -5.55 8.35 39.81
CA ASN A 815 -5.10 7.65 41.01
C ASN A 815 -3.60 7.37 41.03
N LEU A 816 -2.87 7.57 39.93
CA LEU A 816 -1.42 7.35 39.87
C LEU A 816 -0.63 8.58 40.28
N ASN A 817 -1.10 9.80 39.94
CA ASN A 817 -0.44 11.08 40.23
C ASN A 817 1.08 11.01 40.05
N LEU A 818 1.52 10.45 38.92
CA LEU A 818 2.93 10.25 38.61
C LEU A 818 3.61 11.61 38.34
N LYS A 819 4.76 11.85 38.97
CA LYS A 819 5.50 13.12 38.84
C LYS A 819 6.71 12.95 37.92
N THR A 820 7.08 14.00 37.19
CA THR A 820 8.40 14.11 36.56
C THR A 820 9.49 13.83 37.58
N GLY A 821 10.49 13.05 37.19
CA GLY A 821 11.58 12.59 38.05
C GLY A 821 11.32 11.25 38.74
N THR A 822 10.10 10.70 38.68
CA THR A 822 9.82 9.34 39.20
C THR A 822 10.69 8.31 38.47
N ILE A 823 11.30 7.39 39.22
CA ILE A 823 12.09 6.29 38.66
C ILE A 823 11.23 5.03 38.62
N ILE A 824 11.16 4.38 37.47
CA ILE A 824 10.63 3.01 37.35
C ILE A 824 11.80 2.08 37.64
N GLU A 825 11.76 1.36 38.75
CA GLU A 825 12.85 0.49 39.22
C GLU A 825 12.71 -0.95 38.73
N ALA A 826 11.47 -1.44 38.55
CA ALA A 826 11.19 -2.82 38.17
C ALA A 826 9.90 -2.95 37.34
N ILE A 827 9.86 -3.97 36.49
CA ILE A 827 8.71 -4.36 35.68
C ILE A 827 8.44 -5.85 35.92
N ASP A 828 7.23 -6.19 36.36
CA ASP A 828 6.80 -7.56 36.74
C ASP A 828 7.74 -8.23 37.75
N GLY A 829 8.22 -7.45 38.73
CA GLY A 829 9.16 -7.89 39.76
C GLY A 829 10.61 -8.01 39.29
N GLU A 830 10.88 -7.84 38.00
CA GLU A 830 12.24 -7.83 37.46
C GLU A 830 12.85 -6.42 37.54
N THR A 831 13.95 -6.28 38.28
CA THR A 831 14.68 -5.01 38.36
C THR A 831 15.19 -4.59 36.99
N LEU A 832 14.96 -3.33 36.63
CA LEU A 832 15.46 -2.71 35.42
C LEU A 832 16.95 -2.42 35.55
N ARG A 833 17.76 -3.26 34.90
CA ARG A 833 19.22 -3.17 34.93
C ARG A 833 19.74 -2.15 33.91
N SER A 834 20.94 -1.62 34.14
CA SER A 834 21.61 -0.70 33.20
C SER A 834 22.23 -1.41 32.00
N ASP A 835 22.46 -2.72 32.09
CA ASP A 835 23.04 -3.57 31.05
C ASP A 835 21.99 -4.32 30.22
N ARG A 836 20.72 -3.91 30.29
CA ARG A 836 19.61 -4.49 29.52
C ARG A 836 18.72 -3.38 28.95
N ASP A 837 18.26 -3.52 27.71
CA ASP A 837 17.37 -2.54 27.08
C ASP A 837 15.97 -2.63 27.71
N LEU A 838 15.34 -1.47 27.97
CA LEU A 838 13.95 -1.38 28.44
C LEU A 838 12.99 -2.14 27.52
N ALA A 839 13.25 -2.15 26.21
CA ALA A 839 12.42 -2.84 25.23
C ALA A 839 12.24 -4.33 25.55
N GLN A 840 13.26 -4.98 26.12
CA GLN A 840 13.20 -6.39 26.52
C GLN A 840 12.21 -6.64 27.66
N TYR A 841 12.04 -5.67 28.57
CA TYR A 841 11.09 -5.77 29.68
C TYR A 841 9.64 -5.50 29.25
N LEU A 842 9.43 -4.81 28.13
CA LEU A 842 8.12 -4.41 27.61
C LEU A 842 7.67 -5.23 26.41
N ASN A 843 8.51 -6.12 25.89
CA ASN A 843 8.21 -6.92 24.70
C ASN A 843 6.98 -7.83 24.91
N ARG A 844 6.05 -7.79 23.95
CA ARG A 844 4.78 -8.52 23.91
C ARG A 844 3.86 -8.26 25.13
N LYS A 845 3.95 -7.07 25.75
CA LYS A 845 3.14 -6.68 26.93
C LYS A 845 1.98 -5.70 26.64
N ALA A 846 1.81 -5.24 25.40
CA ALA A 846 0.71 -4.36 25.04
C ALA A 846 -0.65 -4.99 25.37
N GLY A 847 -1.54 -4.23 26.02
CA GLY A 847 -2.86 -4.68 26.47
C GLY A 847 -2.89 -5.65 27.66
N LYS A 848 -1.72 -6.08 28.16
CA LYS A 848 -1.59 -7.00 29.31
C LYS A 848 -1.34 -6.20 30.60
N ASN A 849 -1.75 -6.76 31.73
CA ASN A 849 -1.43 -6.16 33.03
C ASN A 849 0.07 -6.30 33.31
N VAL A 850 0.70 -5.20 33.72
CA VAL A 850 2.12 -5.11 34.09
C VAL A 850 2.27 -4.41 35.42
N LEU A 851 3.06 -4.98 36.33
CA LEU A 851 3.38 -4.38 37.62
C LEU A 851 4.62 -3.49 37.50
N LEU A 852 4.49 -2.20 37.84
CA LEU A 852 5.60 -1.26 37.89
C LEU A 852 5.96 -0.96 39.35
N ALA A 853 7.25 -1.06 39.69
CA ALA A 853 7.78 -0.49 40.93
C ALA A 853 8.27 0.94 40.66
N LEU A 854 7.66 1.91 41.35
CA LEU A 854 7.90 3.33 41.18
C LEU A 854 8.58 3.91 42.42
N LEU A 855 9.59 4.74 42.22
CA LEU A 855 10.27 5.50 43.25
C LEU A 855 10.10 7.00 42.98
N ASP A 856 9.28 7.66 43.79
CA ASP A 856 9.05 9.12 43.77
C ASP A 856 9.79 9.75 44.97
N GLY A 857 10.97 10.32 44.69
CA GLY A 857 11.90 10.75 45.74
C GLY A 857 12.37 9.55 46.57
N THR A 858 11.89 9.46 47.82
CA THR A 858 12.14 8.32 48.72
C THR A 858 10.95 7.37 48.87
N THR A 859 9.81 7.69 48.26
CA THR A 859 8.59 6.91 48.40
C THR A 859 8.51 5.86 47.30
N ARG A 860 8.66 4.58 47.70
CA ARG A 860 8.47 3.44 46.81
C ARG A 860 7.01 2.98 46.83
N ARG A 861 6.40 2.78 45.65
CA ARG A 861 5.06 2.19 45.49
C ARG A 861 4.99 1.28 44.27
N GLU A 862 4.05 0.35 44.27
CA GLU A 862 3.82 -0.54 43.14
C GLU A 862 2.44 -0.28 42.53
N VAL A 863 2.37 -0.30 41.19
CA VAL A 863 1.14 -0.02 40.45
C VAL A 863 0.98 -0.99 39.28
N VAL A 864 -0.24 -1.46 39.06
CA VAL A 864 -0.56 -2.29 37.89
C VAL A 864 -1.13 -1.41 36.79
N VAL A 865 -0.56 -1.49 35.59
CA VAL A 865 -0.99 -0.73 34.41
C VAL A 865 -1.13 -1.64 33.20
N LYS A 866 -1.78 -1.15 32.15
CA LYS A 866 -1.81 -1.80 30.83
C LYS A 866 -1.03 -0.95 29.84
N PRO A 867 0.21 -1.34 29.48
CA PRO A 867 0.95 -0.69 28.40
C PRO A 867 0.18 -0.76 27.08
N ILE A 868 0.47 0.16 26.17
CA ILE A 868 -0.14 0.24 24.84
C ILE A 868 0.85 -0.22 23.76
N SER A 869 0.38 -0.41 22.53
CA SER A 869 1.26 -0.61 21.38
C SER A 869 2.00 0.68 21.01
N THR A 870 3.12 0.57 20.31
CA THR A 870 3.84 1.74 19.77
C THR A 870 2.99 2.54 18.79
N GLY A 871 2.12 1.89 18.01
CA GLY A 871 1.16 2.57 17.14
C GLY A 871 0.16 3.44 17.90
N GLU A 872 -0.33 2.98 19.04
CA GLU A 872 -1.17 3.79 19.94
C GLU A 872 -0.37 4.94 20.57
N GLU A 873 0.89 4.73 20.93
CA GLU A 873 1.77 5.81 21.44
C GLU A 873 2.03 6.88 20.37
N SER A 874 2.25 6.50 19.10
CA SER A 874 2.36 7.46 18.00
C SER A 874 1.12 8.36 17.88
N GLN A 875 -0.08 7.82 18.10
CA GLN A 875 -1.31 8.63 18.13
C GLN A 875 -1.34 9.61 19.31
N LEU A 876 -0.82 9.23 20.47
CA LEU A 876 -0.70 10.14 21.61
C LEU A 876 0.35 11.23 21.35
N LEU A 877 1.48 10.89 20.74
CA LEU A 877 2.52 11.85 20.35
C LEU A 877 2.00 12.86 19.34
N TYR A 878 1.25 12.42 18.33
CA TYR A 878 0.58 13.31 17.39
C TYR A 878 -0.39 14.28 18.09
N LYS A 879 -1.28 13.78 18.95
CA LYS A 879 -2.21 14.63 19.72
C LYS A 879 -1.47 15.62 20.61
N ARG A 880 -0.37 15.19 21.25
CA ARG A 880 0.50 16.07 22.04
C ARG A 880 1.12 17.18 21.19
N TRP A 881 1.64 16.83 20.01
CA TRP A 881 2.23 17.81 19.09
C TRP A 881 1.20 18.87 18.65
N VAL A 882 -0.02 18.45 18.27
CA VAL A 882 -1.12 19.36 17.93
C VAL A 882 -1.45 20.29 19.10
N ARG A 883 -1.61 19.76 20.33
CA ARG A 883 -1.91 20.58 21.52
C ARG A 883 -0.84 21.63 21.77
N ARG A 884 0.44 21.28 21.66
CA ARG A 884 1.54 22.23 21.83
C ARG A 884 1.48 23.36 20.79
N ASN A 885 1.14 23.06 19.54
CA ASN A 885 0.97 24.08 18.51
C ASN A 885 -0.24 24.98 18.82
N GLN A 886 -1.35 24.40 19.27
CA GLN A 886 -2.54 25.16 19.70
C GLN A 886 -2.21 26.12 20.85
N ASP A 887 -1.50 25.65 21.87
CA ASP A 887 -1.08 26.45 23.03
C ASP A 887 -0.13 27.60 22.63
N GLU A 888 0.78 27.33 21.70
CA GLU A 888 1.72 28.32 21.18
C GLU A 888 1.01 29.40 20.35
N VAL A 889 0.08 29.03 19.48
CA VAL A 889 -0.75 30.00 18.73
C VAL A 889 -1.61 30.84 19.68
N GLU A 890 -2.24 30.24 20.69
CA GLU A 890 -3.02 30.96 21.69
C GLU A 890 -2.14 31.99 22.42
N LYS A 891 -0.95 31.57 22.88
CA LYS A 891 0.01 32.44 23.58
C LYS A 891 0.49 33.60 22.69
N LEU A 892 0.96 33.30 21.48
CA LEU A 892 1.57 34.30 20.58
C LEU A 892 0.55 35.30 20.02
N SER A 893 -0.71 34.89 19.86
CA SER A 893 -1.79 35.75 19.35
C SER A 893 -2.57 36.47 20.45
N GLY A 894 -2.28 36.23 21.73
CA GLY A 894 -3.09 36.72 22.85
C GLY A 894 -4.53 36.18 22.79
N GLY A 895 -4.70 34.96 22.27
CA GLY A 895 -5.99 34.30 22.08
C GLY A 895 -6.81 34.80 20.89
N ALA A 896 -6.24 35.60 19.99
CA ALA A 896 -6.95 36.11 18.81
C ALA A 896 -7.11 35.07 17.69
N LEU A 897 -6.22 34.08 17.60
CA LEU A 897 -6.18 33.10 16.51
C LEU A 897 -6.53 31.68 16.96
N GLY A 898 -7.08 30.88 16.05
CA GLY A 898 -7.17 29.43 16.19
C GLY A 898 -6.03 28.71 15.45
N TYR A 899 -5.89 27.41 15.70
CA TYR A 899 -4.95 26.53 15.01
C TYR A 899 -5.58 25.17 14.75
N ILE A 900 -5.46 24.67 13.53
CA ILE A 900 -5.79 23.28 13.17
C ILE A 900 -4.63 22.66 12.40
N HIS A 901 -4.48 21.35 12.54
CA HIS A 901 -3.58 20.55 11.71
C HIS A 901 -4.37 19.53 10.90
N ILE A 902 -4.09 19.43 9.60
CA ILE A 902 -4.71 18.48 8.69
C ILE A 902 -3.64 17.44 8.30
N PRO A 903 -3.58 16.26 8.96
CA PRO A 903 -2.51 15.27 8.75
C PRO A 903 -2.69 14.43 7.48
N GLY A 904 -3.88 14.45 6.88
CA GLY A 904 -4.20 13.72 5.66
C GLY A 904 -5.51 14.22 5.08
N MET A 905 -5.73 13.98 3.80
CA MET A 905 -6.87 14.48 3.04
C MET A 905 -7.98 13.43 2.97
N ALA A 906 -8.60 13.13 4.11
CA ALA A 906 -9.73 12.20 4.18
C ALA A 906 -10.86 12.71 5.09
N ASP A 907 -12.02 12.05 5.04
CA ASP A 907 -13.21 12.46 5.81
C ASP A 907 -12.97 12.60 7.31
N GLY A 908 -12.23 11.66 7.92
CA GLY A 908 -11.92 11.68 9.35
C GLY A 908 -11.19 12.98 9.76
N PRO A 909 -10.02 13.27 9.17
CA PRO A 909 -9.34 14.56 9.35
C PRO A 909 -10.22 15.78 9.06
N PHE A 910 -11.08 15.74 8.03
CA PHE A 910 -11.95 16.87 7.70
C PHE A 910 -13.02 17.13 8.76
N ARG A 911 -13.61 16.09 9.36
CA ARG A 911 -14.55 16.22 10.47
C ARG A 911 -13.92 16.90 11.68
N VAL A 912 -12.69 16.52 12.03
CA VAL A 912 -11.93 17.16 13.12
C VAL A 912 -11.67 18.63 12.78
N THR A 913 -11.28 18.91 11.53
CA THR A 913 -11.10 20.29 11.04
C THR A 913 -12.38 21.10 11.25
N TYR A 914 -13.52 20.60 10.78
CA TYR A 914 -14.80 21.29 10.93
C TYR A 914 -15.20 21.50 12.40
N GLU A 915 -15.05 20.48 13.24
CA GLU A 915 -15.33 20.55 14.69
C GLU A 915 -14.50 21.63 15.37
N GLU A 916 -13.19 21.67 15.10
CA GLU A 916 -12.31 22.66 15.72
C GLU A 916 -12.54 24.07 15.15
N VAL A 917 -12.66 24.23 13.83
CA VAL A 917 -12.86 25.54 13.20
C VAL A 917 -14.21 26.15 13.56
N MET A 918 -15.31 25.39 13.38
CA MET A 918 -16.68 25.89 13.56
C MET A 918 -17.19 25.75 15.00
N GLY A 919 -16.53 24.96 15.85
CA GLY A 919 -16.83 24.82 17.27
C GLY A 919 -15.83 25.58 18.15
N LYS A 920 -14.66 24.99 18.37
CA LYS A 920 -13.64 25.50 19.32
C LYS A 920 -13.15 26.91 18.95
N TYR A 921 -12.98 27.22 17.67
CA TYR A 921 -12.38 28.46 17.18
C TYR A 921 -13.36 29.41 16.50
N ALA A 922 -14.67 29.14 16.57
CA ALA A 922 -15.71 29.92 15.89
C ALA A 922 -15.66 31.42 16.18
N THR A 923 -15.23 31.82 17.38
CA THR A 923 -15.14 33.22 17.84
C THR A 923 -13.78 33.87 17.60
N LYS A 924 -12.75 33.11 17.21
CA LYS A 924 -11.41 33.65 16.91
C LYS A 924 -11.46 34.57 15.69
N LYS A 925 -10.51 35.49 15.56
CA LYS A 925 -10.46 36.48 14.47
C LYS A 925 -9.84 35.92 13.18
N GLY A 926 -9.04 34.86 13.29
CA GLY A 926 -8.40 34.18 12.16
C GLY A 926 -7.94 32.78 12.57
N ILE A 927 -7.46 31.99 11.61
CA ILE A 927 -6.99 30.62 11.88
C ILE A 927 -5.71 30.27 11.12
N VAL A 928 -4.81 29.56 11.79
CA VAL A 928 -3.65 28.91 11.18
C VAL A 928 -4.06 27.50 10.73
N VAL A 929 -3.90 27.21 9.43
CA VAL A 929 -4.18 25.92 8.79
C VAL A 929 -2.87 25.23 8.51
N ASP A 930 -2.45 24.33 9.41
CA ASP A 930 -1.19 23.61 9.27
C ASP A 930 -1.39 22.30 8.51
N THR A 931 -0.68 22.13 7.41
CA THR A 931 -0.69 20.91 6.59
C THR A 931 0.69 20.26 6.50
N ARG A 932 1.66 20.70 7.31
CA ARG A 932 3.00 20.10 7.33
C ARG A 932 2.91 18.60 7.54
N ASN A 933 3.69 17.82 6.79
CA ASN A 933 3.68 16.36 6.84
C ASN A 933 2.32 15.71 6.46
N ASN A 934 1.44 16.41 5.73
CA ASN A 934 0.19 15.85 5.23
C ASN A 934 0.45 14.76 4.17
N GLY A 935 -0.10 13.57 4.40
CA GLY A 935 0.11 12.38 3.56
C GLY A 935 -0.75 12.28 2.28
N GLY A 936 -1.61 13.27 2.01
CA GLY A 936 -2.52 13.28 0.86
C GLY A 936 -3.84 12.54 1.06
N GLY A 937 -4.56 12.32 -0.04
CA GLY A 937 -5.94 11.83 -0.08
C GLY A 937 -6.75 12.56 -1.17
N ASP A 938 -7.94 13.10 -0.84
CA ASP A 938 -8.80 13.83 -1.79
C ASP A 938 -9.75 14.80 -1.04
N LEU A 939 -9.26 15.97 -0.64
CA LEU A 939 -10.03 17.04 0.04
C LEU A 939 -9.89 18.43 -0.58
N VAL A 940 -9.10 18.61 -1.64
CA VAL A 940 -8.83 19.95 -2.20
C VAL A 940 -10.11 20.74 -2.49
N SER A 941 -11.12 20.10 -3.09
CA SER A 941 -12.42 20.74 -3.37
C SER A 941 -13.16 21.17 -2.09
N ASP A 942 -13.19 20.28 -1.09
CA ASP A 942 -13.86 20.50 0.19
C ASP A 942 -13.19 21.63 0.98
N LEU A 943 -11.85 21.62 1.07
CA LEU A 943 -11.08 22.64 1.78
C LEU A 943 -11.11 23.99 1.06
N ALA A 944 -11.02 23.99 -0.28
CA ALA A 944 -11.18 25.21 -1.07
C ALA A 944 -12.54 25.85 -0.81
N THR A 945 -13.60 25.05 -0.84
CA THR A 945 -14.96 25.51 -0.53
C THR A 945 -15.04 26.01 0.91
N PHE A 946 -14.59 25.22 1.89
CA PHE A 946 -14.73 25.54 3.30
C PHE A 946 -14.02 26.84 3.71
N PHE A 947 -12.79 27.07 3.24
CA PHE A 947 -11.98 28.23 3.62
C PHE A 947 -12.18 29.49 2.74
N SER A 948 -12.87 29.38 1.61
CA SER A 948 -13.17 30.55 0.74
C SER A 948 -14.48 31.26 1.07
N GLY A 949 -15.07 30.99 2.25
CA GLY A 949 -16.32 31.60 2.67
C GLY A 949 -16.23 33.13 2.75
N LYS A 950 -17.31 33.81 2.34
CA LYS A 950 -17.44 35.27 2.47
C LYS A 950 -18.80 35.60 3.05
N THR A 951 -18.82 36.42 4.10
CA THR A 951 -20.08 36.90 4.68
C THR A 951 -20.81 37.77 3.67
N TYR A 952 -22.06 37.43 3.33
CA TYR A 952 -22.90 38.21 2.42
C TYR A 952 -24.23 38.65 3.03
N MET A 953 -24.61 38.12 4.19
CA MET A 953 -25.85 38.48 4.89
C MET A 953 -25.71 38.27 6.40
N TYR A 954 -26.41 39.11 7.17
CA TYR A 954 -26.55 38.96 8.61
C TYR A 954 -28.00 38.62 8.97
N ASN A 955 -28.17 37.57 9.77
CA ASN A 955 -29.45 37.27 10.41
C ASN A 955 -29.46 37.95 11.78
N ALA A 956 -30.28 38.98 11.95
CA ALA A 956 -30.26 39.86 13.12
C ALA A 956 -31.66 40.13 13.67
N THR A 957 -31.71 40.54 14.94
CA THR A 957 -32.85 41.26 15.53
C THR A 957 -32.44 42.72 15.72
N ASP A 958 -33.38 43.59 16.09
CA ASP A 958 -33.11 45.01 16.42
C ASP A 958 -32.04 45.20 17.50
N LYS A 959 -31.74 44.16 18.30
CA LYS A 959 -30.78 44.22 19.41
C LYS A 959 -29.40 43.67 19.07
N ARG A 960 -29.29 42.71 18.13
CA ARG A 960 -28.00 42.07 17.79
C ARG A 960 -28.05 41.24 16.50
N VAL A 961 -26.88 41.02 15.91
CA VAL A 961 -26.65 39.93 14.95
C VAL A 961 -26.69 38.58 15.70
N ILE A 962 -27.46 37.62 15.19
CA ILE A 962 -27.50 36.24 15.70
C ILE A 962 -26.41 35.40 15.04
N TYR A 963 -26.35 35.40 13.70
CA TYR A 963 -25.31 34.75 12.90
C TYR A 963 -25.25 35.37 11.49
N SER A 964 -24.24 34.99 10.71
CA SER A 964 -24.04 35.44 9.32
C SER A 964 -24.05 34.28 8.34
N GLU A 965 -24.38 34.55 7.08
CA GLU A 965 -24.30 33.55 6.00
C GLU A 965 -23.07 33.76 5.11
N PRO A 966 -22.41 32.67 4.66
CA PRO A 966 -22.73 31.26 4.94
C PRO A 966 -22.29 30.83 6.35
N SER A 967 -23.18 30.13 7.07
CA SER A 967 -22.93 29.68 8.46
C SER A 967 -22.11 28.38 8.60
N TYR A 968 -21.88 27.65 7.50
CA TYR A 968 -21.17 26.36 7.44
C TYR A 968 -19.78 26.45 6.80
N ARG A 969 -19.29 27.67 6.52
CA ARG A 969 -17.97 27.92 5.94
C ARG A 969 -17.19 28.89 6.81
N TRP A 970 -15.88 28.80 6.78
CA TRP A 970 -15.02 29.78 7.43
C TRP A 970 -15.04 31.09 6.64
N THR A 971 -15.41 32.20 7.30
CA THR A 971 -15.57 33.52 6.66
C THR A 971 -14.54 34.56 7.11
N LYS A 972 -13.58 34.16 7.94
CA LYS A 972 -12.54 35.04 8.51
C LYS A 972 -11.18 34.76 7.87
N PRO A 973 -10.16 35.62 8.06
CA PRO A 973 -8.82 35.36 7.53
C PRO A 973 -8.26 34.00 7.97
N SER A 974 -7.49 33.37 7.09
CA SER A 974 -6.72 32.16 7.37
C SER A 974 -5.29 32.32 6.85
N ILE A 975 -4.36 31.52 7.35
CA ILE A 975 -3.01 31.38 6.79
C ILE A 975 -2.64 29.90 6.76
N SER A 976 -2.05 29.44 5.67
CA SER A 976 -1.67 28.03 5.52
C SER A 976 -0.18 27.82 5.82
N ILE A 977 0.16 26.68 6.41
CA ILE A 977 1.54 26.21 6.59
C ILE A 977 1.73 24.88 5.86
N ALA A 978 2.85 24.74 5.14
CA ALA A 978 3.26 23.49 4.49
C ALA A 978 4.79 23.32 4.51
N ASN A 979 5.26 22.10 4.32
CA ASN A 979 6.69 21.79 4.26
C ASN A 979 7.01 20.72 3.21
N GLU A 980 8.28 20.34 3.15
CA GLU A 980 8.82 19.36 2.20
C GLU A 980 8.19 17.96 2.34
N ALA A 981 7.52 17.68 3.46
CA ALA A 981 6.87 16.40 3.73
C ALA A 981 5.39 16.35 3.28
N ASN A 982 4.83 17.44 2.76
CA ASN A 982 3.52 17.41 2.12
C ASN A 982 3.57 16.55 0.85
N TYR A 983 2.66 15.59 0.73
CA TYR A 983 2.64 14.61 -0.36
C TYR A 983 1.25 14.51 -0.99
N SER A 984 1.19 14.17 -2.29
CA SER A 984 -0.06 13.87 -3.00
C SER A 984 -1.06 15.04 -2.94
N ASP A 985 -2.28 14.82 -2.46
CA ASP A 985 -3.30 15.87 -2.29
C ASP A 985 -2.88 16.98 -1.31
N GLY A 986 -1.89 16.72 -0.45
CA GLY A 986 -1.21 17.75 0.34
C GLY A 986 -0.43 18.74 -0.55
N HIS A 987 0.18 18.28 -1.64
CA HIS A 987 0.74 19.16 -2.67
C HIS A 987 -0.37 19.85 -3.48
N CYS A 988 -1.42 19.11 -3.87
CA CYS A 988 -2.56 19.69 -4.58
C CYS A 988 -3.20 20.86 -3.80
N TYR A 989 -3.31 20.74 -2.47
CA TYR A 989 -3.80 21.81 -1.58
C TYR A 989 -2.86 23.02 -1.52
N ALA A 990 -1.55 22.81 -1.41
CA ALA A 990 -0.56 23.88 -1.44
C ALA A 990 -0.63 24.67 -2.75
N HIS A 991 -0.76 23.96 -3.88
CA HIS A 991 -0.93 24.56 -5.19
C HIS A 991 -2.27 25.33 -5.28
N MET A 992 -3.38 24.69 -4.89
CA MET A 992 -4.73 25.27 -4.93
C MET A 992 -4.79 26.57 -4.13
N THR A 993 -4.21 26.60 -2.92
CA THR A 993 -4.18 27.78 -2.04
C THR A 993 -3.66 29.02 -2.78
N GLN A 994 -2.63 28.85 -3.61
CA GLN A 994 -2.09 29.94 -4.42
C GLN A 994 -2.89 30.18 -5.69
N ALA A 995 -3.27 29.11 -6.40
CA ALA A 995 -3.98 29.20 -7.68
C ALA A 995 -5.31 29.96 -7.57
N VAL A 996 -6.03 29.82 -6.45
CA VAL A 996 -7.30 30.54 -6.18
C VAL A 996 -7.12 31.73 -5.26
N SER A 997 -5.89 32.07 -4.87
CA SER A 997 -5.58 33.14 -3.91
C SER A 997 -6.38 33.01 -2.60
N LEU A 998 -6.44 31.80 -2.05
CA LEU A 998 -7.23 31.46 -0.87
C LEU A 998 -6.70 32.19 0.38
N ASN A 999 -5.39 32.06 0.62
CA ASN A 999 -4.65 32.71 1.71
C ASN A 999 -3.14 32.66 1.43
N LYS A 1000 -2.31 33.22 2.33
CA LYS A 1000 -0.85 33.10 2.26
C LYS A 1000 -0.38 31.71 2.69
N LEU A 1001 0.60 31.16 1.99
CA LEU A 1001 1.31 29.94 2.32
C LEU A 1001 2.69 30.24 2.94
N VAL A 1002 2.95 29.69 4.12
CA VAL A 1002 4.21 29.84 4.88
C VAL A 1002 4.89 28.48 5.02
N GLY A 1003 6.23 28.45 5.03
CA GLY A 1003 7.01 27.26 5.37
C GLY A 1003 8.08 26.96 4.33
N GLN A 1004 8.14 25.72 3.86
CA GLN A 1004 9.11 25.30 2.84
C GLN A 1004 8.41 24.85 1.55
N PRO A 1005 9.12 24.80 0.41
CA PRO A 1005 8.52 24.36 -0.85
C PRO A 1005 7.98 22.94 -0.74
N VAL A 1006 6.85 22.70 -1.41
CA VAL A 1006 6.16 21.41 -1.40
C VAL A 1006 6.48 20.64 -2.70
N PRO A 1007 7.03 19.42 -2.61
CA PRO A 1007 7.34 18.61 -3.79
C PRO A 1007 6.15 18.39 -4.71
N GLY A 1008 6.39 18.42 -6.02
CA GLY A 1008 5.38 18.20 -7.05
C GLY A 1008 4.90 16.75 -7.09
N THR A 1009 3.95 16.36 -6.24
CA THR A 1009 3.52 14.95 -6.04
C THR A 1009 2.04 14.72 -6.32
N CYS A 1010 1.36 15.68 -6.96
CA CYS A 1010 -0.10 15.69 -7.14
C CYS A 1010 -0.52 14.76 -8.28
N THR A 1011 -0.61 13.46 -7.98
CA THR A 1011 -1.09 12.38 -8.86
C THR A 1011 -1.97 11.41 -8.08
N PHE A 1012 -2.84 10.66 -8.76
CA PHE A 1012 -3.62 9.59 -8.12
C PHE A 1012 -2.81 8.31 -8.09
N ALA A 1013 -2.71 7.68 -6.92
CA ALA A 1013 -1.97 6.44 -6.75
C ALA A 1013 -2.66 5.24 -7.41
N GLY A 1014 -1.91 4.38 -8.11
CA GLY A 1014 -2.41 3.11 -8.67
C GLY A 1014 -1.72 1.91 -8.03
N TRP A 1015 -2.10 1.57 -6.79
CA TRP A 1015 -1.48 0.48 -6.06
C TRP A 1015 -2.18 -0.87 -6.30
N GLU A 1016 -1.40 -1.94 -6.49
CA GLU A 1016 -1.86 -3.31 -6.67
C GLU A 1016 -1.08 -4.29 -5.79
N SER A 1017 -1.78 -5.24 -5.18
CA SER A 1017 -1.16 -6.43 -4.58
C SER A 1017 -0.89 -7.48 -5.65
N LEU A 1018 0.34 -7.99 -5.70
CA LEU A 1018 0.74 -9.00 -6.68
C LEU A 1018 0.12 -10.37 -6.36
N GLN A 1019 0.50 -11.36 -7.19
CA GLN A 1019 0.09 -12.76 -7.02
C GLN A 1019 0.49 -13.29 -5.64
N ASP A 1020 1.72 -13.01 -5.21
CA ASP A 1020 2.08 -13.09 -3.80
C ASP A 1020 1.50 -11.88 -3.06
N PRO A 1021 0.50 -12.07 -2.17
CA PRO A 1021 -0.18 -10.97 -1.49
C PRO A 1021 0.71 -10.20 -0.50
N SER A 1022 1.90 -10.73 -0.17
CA SER A 1022 2.89 -10.02 0.64
C SER A 1022 3.60 -8.89 -0.12
N LEU A 1023 3.47 -8.85 -1.44
CA LEU A 1023 4.07 -7.85 -2.31
C LEU A 1023 3.01 -6.89 -2.86
N ARG A 1024 3.32 -5.60 -2.81
CA ARG A 1024 2.50 -4.51 -3.38
C ARG A 1024 3.38 -3.65 -4.27
N TRP A 1025 2.82 -3.12 -5.34
CA TRP A 1025 3.50 -2.18 -6.23
C TRP A 1025 2.54 -1.12 -6.74
N GLY A 1026 3.06 -0.06 -7.36
CA GLY A 1026 2.20 0.90 -8.05
C GLY A 1026 2.94 1.91 -8.91
N VAL A 1027 2.16 2.53 -9.80
CA VAL A 1027 2.46 3.76 -10.56
C VAL A 1027 1.17 4.55 -10.71
N PRO A 1028 1.20 5.89 -10.86
CA PRO A 1028 -0.02 6.67 -11.03
C PRO A 1028 -0.67 6.48 -12.41
N PRO A 1029 -1.95 6.06 -12.47
CA PRO A 1029 -2.70 6.00 -13.73
C PRO A 1029 -3.27 7.35 -14.17
N VAL A 1030 -3.40 8.30 -13.23
CA VAL A 1030 -3.97 9.62 -13.49
C VAL A 1030 -3.07 10.70 -12.90
N GLY A 1031 -2.67 11.66 -13.75
CA GLY A 1031 -1.95 12.86 -13.34
C GLY A 1031 -2.88 14.06 -13.26
N VAL A 1032 -2.65 14.95 -12.30
CA VAL A 1032 -3.43 16.19 -12.14
C VAL A 1032 -2.80 17.31 -12.96
N LYS A 1033 -3.62 18.03 -13.74
CA LYS A 1033 -3.18 19.16 -14.57
C LYS A 1033 -3.67 20.49 -14.00
N THR A 1034 -2.86 21.53 -14.18
CA THR A 1034 -3.30 22.91 -14.06
C THR A 1034 -4.27 23.28 -15.18
N MET A 1035 -4.96 24.41 -15.03
CA MET A 1035 -5.81 24.97 -16.10
C MET A 1035 -5.04 25.31 -17.39
N ALA A 1036 -3.71 25.45 -17.30
CA ALA A 1036 -2.84 25.65 -18.45
C ALA A 1036 -2.43 24.33 -19.14
N GLY A 1037 -2.87 23.17 -18.63
CA GLY A 1037 -2.60 21.84 -19.19
C GLY A 1037 -1.30 21.19 -18.71
N THR A 1038 -0.54 21.85 -17.82
CA THR A 1038 0.71 21.31 -17.26
C THR A 1038 0.43 20.39 -16.07
N TYR A 1039 1.07 19.22 -16.02
CA TYR A 1039 0.96 18.34 -14.86
C TYR A 1039 1.59 18.95 -13.60
N LEU A 1040 0.99 18.65 -12.44
CA LEU A 1040 1.51 19.05 -11.13
C LEU A 1040 2.57 18.09 -10.56
N GLU A 1041 2.70 16.90 -11.14
CA GLU A 1041 3.84 16.01 -10.87
C GLU A 1041 5.14 16.68 -11.32
N ASN A 1042 6.19 16.59 -10.49
CA ASN A 1042 7.47 17.27 -10.64
C ASN A 1042 7.39 18.81 -10.75
N ALA A 1043 6.23 19.42 -10.49
CA ALA A 1043 6.06 20.87 -10.41
C ALA A 1043 5.91 21.29 -8.95
N GLN A 1044 7.04 21.58 -8.29
CA GLN A 1044 7.09 22.05 -6.91
C GLN A 1044 6.27 23.33 -6.71
N THR A 1045 5.61 23.43 -5.56
CA THR A 1045 4.90 24.64 -5.14
C THR A 1045 5.73 25.44 -4.14
N GLU A 1046 6.11 26.66 -4.49
CA GLU A 1046 6.86 27.60 -3.63
C GLU A 1046 5.93 28.34 -2.66
N PRO A 1047 6.25 28.45 -1.35
CA PRO A 1047 5.43 29.22 -0.42
C PRO A 1047 5.58 30.72 -0.68
N ASN A 1048 4.56 31.51 -0.29
CA ASN A 1048 4.66 32.96 -0.34
C ASN A 1048 5.73 33.49 0.64
N ILE A 1049 5.94 32.79 1.76
CA ILE A 1049 6.92 33.15 2.78
C ILE A 1049 7.73 31.90 3.15
N LYS A 1050 8.97 31.85 2.69
CA LYS A 1050 9.89 30.74 2.96
C LYS A 1050 10.53 30.87 4.34
N VAL A 1051 10.41 29.85 5.18
CA VAL A 1051 10.94 29.80 6.56
C VAL A 1051 11.45 28.40 6.85
N TRP A 1052 12.71 28.28 7.24
CA TRP A 1052 13.32 27.04 7.69
C TRP A 1052 13.21 26.91 9.21
N ASN A 1053 13.04 25.68 9.69
CA ASN A 1053 13.09 25.34 11.11
C ASN A 1053 14.49 24.80 11.43
N ASP A 1054 15.30 25.58 12.15
CA ASP A 1054 16.65 25.22 12.53
C ASP A 1054 16.63 24.02 13.50
N TYR A 1055 17.47 23.01 13.26
CA TYR A 1055 17.48 21.79 14.09
C TYR A 1055 17.75 22.10 15.56
N GLU A 1056 18.69 23.01 15.85
CA GLU A 1056 19.04 23.41 17.21
C GLU A 1056 17.90 24.16 17.93
N ALA A 1057 17.00 24.80 17.18
CA ALA A 1057 15.83 25.48 17.71
C ALA A 1057 14.68 24.49 17.97
N VAL A 1058 14.44 23.59 17.02
CA VAL A 1058 13.38 22.57 17.06
C VAL A 1058 13.55 21.62 18.25
N ILE A 1059 14.76 21.09 18.47
CA ILE A 1059 15.03 20.20 19.60
C ILE A 1059 14.90 20.92 20.96
N LYS A 1060 14.95 22.26 20.97
CA LYS A 1060 14.80 23.11 22.17
C LYS A 1060 13.40 23.71 22.31
N GLY A 1061 12.42 23.20 21.58
CA GLY A 1061 11.02 23.58 21.78
C GLY A 1061 10.53 24.76 20.95
N LYS A 1062 11.26 25.20 19.91
CA LYS A 1062 10.84 26.33 19.03
C LYS A 1062 10.39 25.87 17.65
N ASP A 1063 9.35 26.50 17.12
CA ASP A 1063 8.82 26.27 15.76
C ASP A 1063 8.74 27.60 14.99
N GLN A 1064 9.81 27.92 14.24
CA GLN A 1064 9.97 29.19 13.53
C GLN A 1064 8.93 29.38 12.41
N GLN A 1065 8.51 28.30 11.76
CA GLN A 1065 7.45 28.33 10.74
C GLN A 1065 6.10 28.74 11.35
N LEU A 1066 5.74 28.15 12.50
CA LEU A 1066 4.51 28.48 13.22
C LEU A 1066 4.54 29.92 13.76
N GLU A 1067 5.65 30.32 14.40
CA GLU A 1067 5.85 31.69 14.89
C GLU A 1067 5.67 32.73 13.77
N LYS A 1068 6.25 32.46 12.58
CA LYS A 1068 6.11 33.34 11.42
C LYS A 1068 4.67 33.40 10.91
N ALA A 1069 3.99 32.26 10.79
CA ALA A 1069 2.60 32.23 10.32
C ALA A 1069 1.67 33.02 11.25
N VAL A 1070 1.82 32.88 12.57
CA VAL A 1070 1.09 33.67 13.56
C VAL A 1070 1.39 35.15 13.40
N ALA A 1071 2.66 35.53 13.29
CA ALA A 1071 3.06 36.93 13.14
C ALA A 1071 2.48 37.57 11.86
N GLU A 1072 2.40 36.83 10.76
CA GLU A 1072 1.83 37.34 9.50
C GLU A 1072 0.31 37.44 9.54
N LEU A 1073 -0.39 36.44 10.08
CA LEU A 1073 -1.85 36.48 10.19
C LEU A 1073 -2.31 37.56 11.18
N MET A 1074 -1.55 37.82 12.24
CA MET A 1074 -1.83 38.91 13.17
C MET A 1074 -1.84 40.29 12.49
N LYS A 1075 -1.09 40.50 11.40
CA LYS A 1075 -1.14 41.76 10.63
C LYS A 1075 -2.47 41.95 9.90
N GLU A 1076 -3.20 40.88 9.63
CA GLU A 1076 -4.50 40.92 8.93
C GLU A 1076 -5.69 41.01 9.88
N VAL A 1077 -5.52 40.58 11.15
CA VAL A 1077 -6.60 40.58 12.15
C VAL A 1077 -6.41 41.60 13.28
N ALA A 1078 -5.26 42.28 13.32
CA ALA A 1078 -5.05 43.43 14.18
C ALA A 1078 -5.96 44.59 13.73
N PRO A 1079 -6.51 45.36 14.69
CA PRO A 1079 -7.46 46.44 14.40
C PRO A 1079 -6.85 47.59 13.59
#